data_AF-A0A7C1Y4G1-F1
#
_entry.id   AF-A0A7C1Y4G1-F1
#
_cell.length_a   1.000
_cell.length_b   1.000
_cell.length_c   1.000
_cell.angle_alpha   90.00
_cell.angle_beta   90.00
_cell.angle_gamma   90.00
#
_symmetry.space_group_name_H-M   'P 1'
#
loop_
_entity.id
_entity.type
_entity.pdbx_description
1 polymer ?
#
loop_
_entity_poly.entity_id
_entity_poly.type
_entity_poly.pdbx_seq_one_letter_code
_entity_poly.pdbx_strand_id
1 'polypeptide(L)'
;GAGGGIYNDLANLILVNCTFTDNFADSRGGAIGSYNESALNLVNCTFSHNSAWYGGGAMHNHSSTADLLDCAFIGNTSRYGGAMFNEASELTLANCTFRSNNGYDYGGGMYNTLGSALALKNCSFVANQAGMYGAGMSVSDCDINLTNCTFTANEAPVGNSFACNSRRQHGRSEIILTNCILWDNDDSIWIYDLSKVDISYSNVFGGWPGQSNLDADPQFVDADGPDNIAGTEDDDLRIAAPSPCVDSGTPDYVPDANETDLDGRRRVIGGRIDMGAYEFQALIYVDDDAPGDPGPANPNISDPQEDGTQAHPFDTIQEAIDAAENGYVVLVTAGLYSKIDFRGKAITVTGADGAAVISEPWNGRAGDPKPDAVTFHTGEGPDSVLKNFIVKDAGMAISLNYGSSPTIRNLTIVDNDFGIAAYENSNPDIRNCIFWNNKDGDLFQCTARYSCLQGDSEGEGNISVNPMFVEEAGSDRDSDGDYHSDGDFHLRSEGHRWDEDAGIWIYDRVTSRCIDAGDPASPLGDELMSVPRDPDNRFGVNTRINMGAFGGTPQASMPPLGWVSPEYETAAPEPNPARWAANGEPHEYPDGNETWWGYYWIRMTAAGATDDSGWVEYFFECTTQADLSSGWQNSREYEVFVGGPGLGHRFRVKARDLFGNETGWSEVLPAQ
;
A
#
# COMPACT_ATOMS: atom_id res chain seq x y z
N GLY A 1 -5.06 20.88 -31.67
CA GLY A 1 -4.84 22.25 -31.16
C GLY A 1 -3.91 22.22 -29.97
N ALA A 2 -3.90 23.28 -29.15
CA ALA A 2 -3.16 23.30 -27.88
C ALA A 2 -4.09 22.94 -26.72
N GLY A 3 -3.56 22.36 -25.63
CA GLY A 3 -4.33 21.98 -24.45
C GLY A 3 -5.30 20.83 -24.75
N GLY A 4 -4.79 19.61 -24.92
CA GLY A 4 -5.60 18.46 -25.33
C GLY A 4 -6.76 18.15 -24.39
N GLY A 5 -6.60 18.41 -23.09
CA GLY A 5 -7.69 18.45 -22.11
C GLY A 5 -8.22 19.86 -21.86
N ILE A 6 -7.35 20.80 -21.50
CA ILE A 6 -7.71 22.17 -21.14
C ILE A 6 -6.83 23.19 -21.86
N TYR A 7 -7.49 24.15 -22.52
CA TYR A 7 -6.86 25.36 -23.04
C TYR A 7 -7.23 26.54 -22.14
N ASN A 8 -6.25 27.07 -21.41
CA ASN A 8 -6.38 28.19 -20.49
C ASN A 8 -5.72 29.44 -21.08
N ASP A 9 -6.48 30.53 -21.18
CA ASP A 9 -6.06 31.77 -21.84
C ASP A 9 -6.68 32.98 -21.14
N LEU A 10 -5.83 33.90 -20.66
CA LEU A 10 -6.22 35.07 -19.86
C LEU A 10 -7.14 34.72 -18.67
N ALA A 11 -6.89 33.59 -18.00
CA ALA A 11 -7.75 33.09 -16.93
C ALA A 11 -6.99 32.42 -15.78
N ASN A 12 -7.66 32.41 -14.62
CA ASN A 12 -7.20 31.74 -13.40
C ASN A 12 -7.96 30.42 -13.23
N LEU A 13 -7.22 29.32 -13.14
CA LEU A 13 -7.79 27.98 -13.01
C LEU A 13 -7.25 27.29 -11.77
N ILE A 14 -8.16 26.70 -10.99
CA ILE A 14 -7.84 25.91 -9.79
C ILE A 14 -8.30 24.48 -10.05
N LEU A 15 -7.40 23.51 -9.89
CA LEU A 15 -7.70 22.09 -10.00
C LEU A 15 -7.20 21.38 -8.75
N VAL A 16 -8.04 20.54 -8.18
CA VAL A 16 -7.75 19.77 -6.97
C VAL A 16 -8.18 18.33 -7.20
N ASN A 17 -7.33 17.35 -6.89
CA ASN A 17 -7.65 15.92 -7.03
C ASN A 17 -8.10 15.54 -8.45
N CYS A 18 -7.43 16.10 -9.47
CA CYS A 18 -7.77 15.87 -10.87
C CYS A 18 -6.76 14.94 -11.55
N THR A 19 -7.24 14.05 -12.40
CA THR A 19 -6.40 13.16 -13.22
C THR A 19 -6.58 13.49 -14.70
N PHE A 20 -5.45 13.70 -15.39
CA PHE A 20 -5.37 13.87 -16.83
C PHE A 20 -4.55 12.72 -17.41
N THR A 21 -5.23 11.77 -18.05
CA THR A 21 -4.59 10.61 -18.68
C THR A 21 -4.81 10.58 -20.18
N ASP A 22 -3.79 10.16 -20.93
CA ASP A 22 -3.88 9.87 -22.37
C ASP A 22 -4.39 11.03 -23.25
N ASN A 23 -4.19 12.27 -22.81
CA ASN A 23 -4.57 13.43 -23.62
C ASN A 23 -3.50 13.70 -24.68
N PHE A 24 -3.96 14.13 -25.86
CA PHE A 24 -3.09 14.42 -27.00
C PHE A 24 -3.32 15.81 -27.56
N ALA A 25 -2.23 16.53 -27.82
CA ALA A 25 -2.23 17.79 -28.55
C ALA A 25 -1.30 17.75 -29.77
N ASP A 26 -1.84 18.08 -30.95
CA ASP A 26 -1.05 18.22 -32.20
C ASP A 26 -0.05 19.39 -32.17
N SER A 27 -0.15 20.28 -31.17
CA SER A 27 0.73 21.42 -30.99
C SER A 27 1.33 21.43 -29.59
N ARG A 28 0.70 22.05 -28.59
CA ARG A 28 1.29 22.37 -27.28
C ARG A 28 0.42 21.99 -26.10
N GLY A 29 1.03 21.39 -25.06
CA GLY A 29 0.34 21.01 -23.83
C GLY A 29 -0.62 19.85 -24.07
N GLY A 30 -0.14 18.61 -23.90
CA GLY A 30 -0.96 17.43 -24.18
C GLY A 30 -2.19 17.34 -23.28
N ALA A 31 -2.05 17.68 -22.00
CA ALA A 31 -3.18 17.87 -21.08
C ALA A 31 -3.59 19.34 -21.00
N ILE A 32 -2.70 20.23 -20.53
CA ILE A 32 -3.02 21.63 -20.27
C ILE A 32 -2.08 22.55 -21.05
N GLY A 33 -2.65 23.53 -21.75
CA GLY A 33 -1.93 24.67 -22.29
C GLY A 33 -2.38 25.96 -21.61
N SER A 34 -1.48 26.69 -20.98
CA SER A 34 -1.72 27.95 -20.28
C SER A 34 -1.01 29.11 -20.97
N TYR A 35 -1.75 30.16 -21.32
CA TYR A 35 -1.27 31.25 -22.17
C TYR A 35 -1.69 32.64 -21.64
N ASN A 36 -0.90 33.65 -22.00
CA ASN A 36 -1.27 35.06 -21.91
C ASN A 36 -1.70 35.48 -20.50
N GLU A 37 -0.74 35.56 -19.58
CA GLU A 37 -0.93 36.03 -18.20
C GLU A 37 -1.95 35.20 -17.40
N SER A 38 -2.19 33.95 -17.83
CA SER A 38 -3.01 32.99 -17.09
C SER A 38 -2.32 32.54 -15.81
N ALA A 39 -3.11 32.08 -14.84
CA ALA A 39 -2.62 31.47 -13.60
C ALA A 39 -3.21 30.07 -13.39
N LEU A 40 -2.36 29.11 -13.04
CA LEU A 40 -2.77 27.76 -12.63
C LEU A 40 -2.48 27.54 -11.15
N ASN A 41 -3.41 26.92 -10.43
CA ASN A 41 -3.19 26.39 -9.09
C ASN A 41 -3.63 24.93 -9.09
N LEU A 42 -2.68 24.02 -8.96
CA LEU A 42 -2.89 22.58 -9.02
C LEU A 42 -2.50 21.96 -7.68
N VAL A 43 -3.43 21.23 -7.08
CA VAL A 43 -3.20 20.52 -5.81
C VAL A 43 -3.56 19.06 -6.00
N ASN A 44 -2.64 18.15 -5.68
CA ASN A 44 -2.87 16.72 -5.73
C ASN A 44 -3.43 16.27 -7.09
N CYS A 45 -2.77 16.67 -8.19
CA CYS A 45 -3.20 16.35 -9.54
C CYS A 45 -2.21 15.40 -10.21
N THR A 46 -2.73 14.47 -11.01
CA THR A 46 -1.94 13.46 -11.73
C THR A 46 -2.05 13.68 -13.23
N PHE A 47 -0.90 13.73 -13.90
CA PHE A 47 -0.77 13.82 -15.35
C PHE A 47 -0.02 12.59 -15.85
N SER A 48 -0.75 11.64 -16.44
CA SER A 48 -0.18 10.36 -16.89
C SER A 48 -0.32 10.18 -18.41
N HIS A 49 0.74 9.71 -19.06
CA HIS A 49 0.70 9.28 -20.48
C HIS A 49 0.14 10.33 -21.46
N ASN A 50 0.26 11.62 -21.13
CA ASN A 50 -0.16 12.68 -22.04
C ASN A 50 0.93 12.96 -23.06
N SER A 51 0.53 13.42 -24.24
CA SER A 51 1.48 13.69 -25.31
C SER A 51 1.19 14.95 -26.12
N ALA A 52 2.27 15.61 -26.54
CA ALA A 52 2.21 16.74 -27.44
C ALA A 52 3.28 16.61 -28.53
N TRP A 53 3.05 17.24 -29.69
CA TRP A 53 4.08 17.30 -30.73
C TRP A 53 5.17 18.33 -30.43
N TYR A 54 4.84 19.40 -29.71
CA TYR A 54 5.74 20.52 -29.40
C TYR A 54 5.46 21.09 -28.00
N GLY A 55 6.47 21.32 -27.16
CA GLY A 55 6.27 21.81 -25.79
C GLY A 55 5.80 20.73 -24.82
N GLY A 56 5.25 21.02 -23.64
CA GLY A 56 5.14 19.99 -22.61
C GLY A 56 4.15 18.87 -22.95
N GLY A 57 4.54 17.61 -22.74
CA GLY A 57 3.67 16.45 -23.00
C GLY A 57 2.44 16.44 -22.09
N ALA A 58 2.58 16.85 -20.83
CA ALA A 58 1.46 17.17 -19.96
C ALA A 58 1.09 18.66 -20.05
N MET A 59 2.03 19.54 -19.70
CA MET A 59 1.75 20.95 -19.43
C MET A 59 2.63 21.90 -20.23
N HIS A 60 2.03 22.87 -20.89
CA HIS A 60 2.75 23.97 -21.54
C HIS A 60 2.32 25.31 -20.96
N ASN A 61 3.26 26.03 -20.36
CA ASN A 61 3.06 27.36 -19.78
C ASN A 61 3.79 28.41 -20.63
N HIS A 62 3.06 29.43 -21.09
CA HIS A 62 3.61 30.48 -21.93
C HIS A 62 3.15 31.85 -21.45
N SER A 63 4.10 32.63 -20.95
CA SER A 63 3.82 33.94 -20.33
C SER A 63 2.73 33.84 -19.26
N SER A 64 2.82 32.83 -18.39
CA SER A 64 1.80 32.50 -17.38
C SER A 64 2.45 32.17 -16.03
N THR A 65 1.63 31.99 -15.01
CA THR A 65 2.06 31.49 -13.70
C THR A 65 1.47 30.12 -13.37
N ALA A 66 2.18 29.30 -12.60
CA ALA A 66 1.64 28.04 -12.09
C ALA A 66 2.18 27.69 -10.70
N ASP A 67 1.27 27.44 -9.76
CA ASP A 67 1.55 26.89 -8.43
C ASP A 67 1.09 25.44 -8.39
N LEU A 68 2.00 24.52 -8.10
CA LEU A 68 1.75 23.09 -8.04
C LEU A 68 2.14 22.55 -6.67
N LEU A 69 1.24 21.81 -6.06
CA LEU A 69 1.44 21.13 -4.78
C LEU A 69 1.02 19.67 -4.92
N ASP A 70 1.87 18.75 -4.47
CA ASP A 70 1.58 17.30 -4.44
C ASP A 70 1.17 16.74 -5.82
N CYS A 71 1.75 17.26 -6.91
CA CYS A 71 1.38 16.85 -8.27
C CYS A 71 2.33 15.80 -8.85
N ALA A 72 1.79 14.87 -9.64
CA ALA A 72 2.56 13.81 -10.29
C ALA A 72 2.49 13.92 -11.82
N PHE A 73 3.64 13.79 -12.48
CA PHE A 73 3.80 13.75 -13.94
C PHE A 73 4.50 12.44 -14.33
N ILE A 74 3.74 11.52 -14.93
CA ILE A 74 4.18 10.14 -15.14
C ILE A 74 4.07 9.77 -16.63
N GLY A 75 5.15 9.28 -17.24
CA GLY A 75 5.06 8.69 -18.58
C GLY A 75 4.65 9.65 -19.70
N ASN A 76 4.77 10.97 -19.51
CA ASN A 76 4.36 11.95 -20.52
C ASN A 76 5.43 12.12 -21.58
N THR A 77 5.03 12.36 -22.82
CA THR A 77 5.94 12.40 -23.96
C THR A 77 5.75 13.65 -24.81
N SER A 78 6.85 14.32 -25.14
CA SER A 78 6.84 15.38 -26.15
C SER A 78 8.22 15.64 -26.73
N ARG A 79 8.31 16.57 -27.67
CA ARG A 79 9.58 17.05 -28.21
C ARG A 79 10.42 17.84 -27.19
N TYR A 80 9.80 18.68 -26.37
CA TYR A 80 10.49 19.54 -25.41
C TYR A 80 9.74 19.53 -24.08
N GLY A 81 10.40 19.13 -22.98
CA GLY A 81 9.70 18.94 -21.71
C GLY A 81 8.77 17.74 -21.82
N GLY A 82 9.27 16.52 -21.61
CA GLY A 82 8.43 15.32 -21.70
C GLY A 82 7.17 15.44 -20.84
N ALA A 83 7.29 15.96 -19.62
CA ALA A 83 6.14 16.43 -18.85
C ALA A 83 5.81 17.90 -19.10
N MET A 84 6.75 18.81 -18.80
CA MET A 84 6.43 20.24 -18.68
C MET A 84 7.38 21.12 -19.51
N PHE A 85 6.80 22.09 -20.22
CA PHE A 85 7.57 23.14 -20.90
C PHE A 85 7.11 24.53 -20.46
N ASN A 86 8.05 25.34 -19.99
CA ASN A 86 7.80 26.68 -19.47
C ASN A 86 8.57 27.73 -20.28
N GLU A 87 7.83 28.65 -20.88
CA GLU A 87 8.36 29.72 -21.72
C GLU A 87 7.95 31.07 -21.12
N ALA A 88 8.93 31.89 -20.70
CA ALA A 88 8.71 33.19 -20.08
C ALA A 88 7.67 33.17 -18.94
N SER A 89 7.73 32.15 -18.08
CA SER A 89 6.71 31.85 -17.07
C SER A 89 7.28 31.75 -15.65
N GLU A 90 6.46 31.98 -14.64
CA GLU A 90 6.85 31.88 -13.22
C GLU A 90 6.16 30.68 -12.56
N LEU A 91 6.93 29.78 -11.95
CA LEU A 91 6.36 28.58 -11.34
C LEU A 91 6.89 28.29 -9.93
N THR A 92 6.00 27.83 -9.07
CA THR A 92 6.33 27.25 -7.77
C THR A 92 5.84 25.81 -7.72
N LEU A 93 6.73 24.86 -7.45
CA LEU A 93 6.40 23.45 -7.28
C LEU A 93 6.85 22.99 -5.90
N ALA A 94 5.94 22.37 -5.17
CA ALA A 94 6.23 21.72 -3.90
C ALA A 94 5.73 20.28 -3.94
N ASN A 95 6.55 19.34 -3.45
CA ASN A 95 6.18 17.93 -3.33
C ASN A 95 5.73 17.30 -4.66
N CYS A 96 6.37 17.66 -5.77
CA CYS A 96 5.97 17.20 -7.09
C CYS A 96 6.91 16.09 -7.60
N THR A 97 6.33 15.10 -8.28
CA THR A 97 7.07 13.96 -8.85
C THR A 97 7.02 14.00 -10.37
N PHE A 98 8.19 13.88 -11.02
CA PHE A 98 8.36 13.74 -12.45
C PHE A 98 9.02 12.38 -12.73
N ARG A 99 8.23 11.40 -13.17
CA ARG A 99 8.69 10.02 -13.34
C ARG A 99 8.52 9.55 -14.77
N SER A 100 9.56 8.95 -15.34
CA SER A 100 9.49 8.23 -16.63
C SER A 100 8.97 9.07 -17.80
N ASN A 101 9.21 10.39 -17.78
CA ASN A 101 8.79 11.28 -18.87
C ASN A 101 9.86 11.35 -19.96
N ASN A 102 9.43 11.51 -21.21
CA ASN A 102 10.31 11.44 -22.37
C ASN A 102 10.25 12.72 -23.21
N GLY A 103 11.39 13.43 -23.26
CA GLY A 103 11.61 14.59 -24.11
C GLY A 103 12.47 14.22 -25.32
N TYR A 104 11.92 14.17 -26.54
CA TYR A 104 12.70 13.73 -27.71
C TYR A 104 13.97 14.55 -27.96
N ASP A 105 13.95 15.86 -27.67
CA ASP A 105 15.13 16.71 -27.79
C ASP A 105 15.65 17.11 -26.39
N TYR A 106 14.85 17.85 -25.60
CA TYR A 106 15.33 18.49 -24.36
C TYR A 106 14.35 18.31 -23.21
N GLY A 107 14.87 18.16 -21.99
CA GLY A 107 14.04 18.17 -20.78
C GLY A 107 13.12 16.96 -20.73
N GLY A 108 13.60 15.81 -20.26
CA GLY A 108 12.74 14.63 -20.10
C GLY A 108 11.60 14.92 -19.12
N GLY A 109 11.93 15.38 -17.92
CA GLY A 109 10.96 15.94 -16.97
C GLY A 109 10.50 17.32 -17.42
N MET A 110 11.43 18.28 -17.48
CA MET A 110 11.08 19.69 -17.70
C MET A 110 12.04 20.44 -18.63
N TYR A 111 11.49 21.31 -19.48
CA TYR A 111 12.25 22.30 -20.23
C TYR A 111 11.84 23.72 -19.83
N ASN A 112 12.83 24.60 -19.60
CA ASN A 112 12.62 25.97 -19.17
C ASN A 112 13.37 26.95 -20.06
N THR A 113 12.69 27.99 -20.55
CA THR A 113 13.31 28.97 -21.45
C THR A 113 12.71 30.37 -21.40
N LEU A 114 13.40 31.33 -22.04
CA LEU A 114 12.96 32.71 -22.28
C LEU A 114 12.64 33.53 -21.02
N GLY A 115 13.50 33.44 -20.01
CA GLY A 115 13.40 34.23 -18.79
C GLY A 115 12.41 33.66 -17.78
N SER A 116 12.09 32.37 -17.86
CA SER A 116 11.27 31.72 -16.84
C SER A 116 11.97 31.73 -15.47
N ALA A 117 11.18 31.82 -14.41
CA ALA A 117 11.64 31.76 -13.02
C ALA A 117 10.96 30.60 -12.30
N LEU A 118 11.73 29.72 -11.67
CA LEU A 118 11.18 28.54 -11.01
C LEU A 118 11.74 28.35 -9.61
N ALA A 119 10.85 28.00 -8.68
CA ALA A 119 11.18 27.54 -7.34
C ALA A 119 10.61 26.13 -7.14
N LEU A 120 11.49 25.14 -6.99
CA LEU A 120 11.11 23.76 -6.71
C LEU A 120 11.58 23.40 -5.30
N LYS A 121 10.67 22.86 -4.50
CA LYS A 121 10.95 22.36 -3.14
C LYS A 121 10.45 20.92 -3.02
N ASN A 122 11.25 20.03 -2.42
CA ASN A 122 10.85 18.64 -2.13
C ASN A 122 10.36 17.89 -3.38
N CYS A 123 10.93 18.17 -4.56
CA CYS A 123 10.51 17.54 -5.81
C CYS A 123 11.43 16.38 -6.20
N SER A 124 10.88 15.38 -6.88
CA SER A 124 11.63 14.23 -7.38
C SER A 124 11.57 14.13 -8.90
N PHE A 125 12.71 13.86 -9.54
CA PHE A 125 12.85 13.61 -10.98
C PHE A 125 13.53 12.25 -11.18
N VAL A 126 12.74 11.27 -11.63
CA VAL A 126 13.15 9.87 -11.67
C VAL A 126 12.98 9.29 -13.07
N ALA A 127 13.99 8.61 -13.58
CA ALA A 127 13.92 7.84 -14.82
C ALA A 127 13.41 8.63 -16.04
N ASN A 128 13.54 9.96 -16.04
CA ASN A 128 13.17 10.76 -17.19
C ASN A 128 14.22 10.60 -18.28
N GLN A 129 13.82 10.74 -19.54
CA GLN A 129 14.70 10.55 -20.68
C GLN A 129 14.69 11.76 -21.59
N ALA A 130 15.87 12.17 -22.07
CA ALA A 130 15.98 13.18 -23.11
C ALA A 130 16.90 12.73 -24.24
N GLY A 131 16.47 12.93 -25.49
CA GLY A 131 17.28 12.53 -26.64
C GLY A 131 18.52 13.38 -26.89
N MET A 132 18.67 14.54 -26.23
CA MET A 132 19.87 15.38 -26.33
C MET A 132 20.38 15.90 -24.99
N TYR A 133 19.58 16.65 -24.23
CA TYR A 133 20.06 17.42 -23.08
C TYR A 133 19.07 17.42 -21.91
N GLY A 134 19.56 17.26 -20.68
CA GLY A 134 18.78 17.58 -19.49
C GLY A 134 17.64 16.60 -19.28
N ALA A 135 17.90 15.34 -18.92
CA ALA A 135 16.84 14.36 -18.79
C ALA A 135 15.89 14.67 -17.63
N GLY A 136 16.41 15.01 -16.45
CA GLY A 136 15.59 15.62 -15.40
C GLY A 136 15.07 16.99 -15.86
N MET A 137 16.01 17.91 -16.13
CA MET A 137 15.68 19.28 -16.51
C MET A 137 16.67 19.90 -17.51
N SER A 138 16.16 20.61 -18.52
CA SER A 138 16.95 21.46 -19.41
C SER A 138 16.54 22.93 -19.25
N VAL A 139 17.54 23.81 -19.23
CA VAL A 139 17.36 25.23 -18.88
C VAL A 139 18.14 26.13 -19.85
N SER A 140 17.47 27.19 -20.31
CA SER A 140 18.06 28.17 -21.22
C SER A 140 17.53 29.58 -20.93
N ASP A 141 18.39 30.46 -20.38
CA ASP A 141 18.08 31.87 -20.10
C ASP A 141 17.00 31.99 -19.01
N CYS A 142 17.20 31.36 -17.85
CA CYS A 142 16.20 31.27 -16.75
C CYS A 142 16.84 31.35 -15.36
N ASP A 143 16.04 31.67 -14.35
CA ASP A 143 16.45 31.64 -12.95
C ASP A 143 15.76 30.48 -12.22
N ILE A 144 16.54 29.57 -11.62
CA ILE A 144 16.02 28.33 -11.02
C ILE A 144 16.55 28.19 -9.59
N ASN A 145 15.64 27.95 -8.64
CA ASN A 145 15.99 27.59 -7.27
C ASN A 145 15.44 26.19 -6.95
N LEU A 146 16.34 25.26 -6.60
CA LEU A 146 16.01 23.91 -6.18
C LEU A 146 16.39 23.75 -4.70
N THR A 147 15.43 23.37 -3.87
CA THR A 147 15.66 23.07 -2.47
C THR A 147 15.13 21.67 -2.17
N ASN A 148 15.93 20.82 -1.51
CA ASN A 148 15.50 19.48 -1.10
C ASN A 148 15.00 18.62 -2.28
N CYS A 149 15.60 18.71 -3.47
CA CYS A 149 15.13 17.95 -4.63
C CYS A 149 16.01 16.72 -4.88
N THR A 150 15.42 15.65 -5.40
CA THR A 150 16.13 14.41 -5.78
C THR A 150 16.04 14.18 -7.28
N PHE A 151 17.18 13.89 -7.91
CA PHE A 151 17.30 13.49 -9.32
C PHE A 151 18.04 12.15 -9.37
N THR A 152 17.43 11.12 -9.94
CA THR A 152 18.04 9.80 -10.07
C THR A 152 17.51 9.03 -11.28
N ALA A 153 18.30 8.10 -11.81
CA ALA A 153 18.04 7.29 -13.00
C ALA A 153 17.65 8.05 -14.30
N ASN A 154 17.81 9.37 -14.35
CA ASN A 154 17.53 10.15 -15.56
C ASN A 154 18.62 9.91 -16.62
N GLU A 155 18.22 9.83 -17.89
CA GLU A 155 19.15 9.49 -18.98
C GLU A 155 19.08 10.49 -20.15
N ALA A 156 20.19 11.19 -20.37
CA ALA A 156 20.43 12.01 -21.57
C ALA A 156 21.84 11.75 -22.12
N PRO A 157 22.11 12.12 -23.38
CA PRO A 157 23.49 12.16 -23.87
C PRO A 157 24.44 13.06 -23.06
N VAL A 158 23.92 14.15 -22.47
CA VAL A 158 24.65 15.01 -21.51
C VAL A 158 23.68 15.72 -20.55
N GLY A 159 24.13 15.95 -19.31
CA GLY A 159 23.35 16.64 -18.29
C GLY A 159 22.18 15.80 -17.85
N ASN A 160 22.43 14.63 -17.26
CA ASN A 160 21.37 13.68 -16.95
C ASN A 160 20.35 14.28 -15.97
N SER A 161 20.80 14.81 -14.83
CA SER A 161 19.93 15.58 -13.94
C SER A 161 19.58 16.93 -14.56
N PHE A 162 20.60 17.64 -15.03
CA PHE A 162 20.49 19.06 -15.34
C PHE A 162 21.38 19.52 -16.51
N ALA A 163 20.82 20.28 -17.46
CA ALA A 163 21.56 20.85 -18.58
C ALA A 163 21.27 22.34 -18.81
N CYS A 164 22.32 23.18 -18.85
CA CYS A 164 22.28 24.59 -19.26
C CYS A 164 22.72 24.76 -20.72
N ASN A 165 21.82 25.21 -21.59
CA ASN A 165 22.04 25.18 -23.04
C ASN A 165 21.33 26.31 -23.82
N SER A 166 21.72 27.56 -23.60
CA SER A 166 21.21 28.68 -24.39
C SER A 166 21.75 28.68 -25.82
N ARG A 167 20.83 28.75 -26.78
CA ARG A 167 21.15 28.96 -28.21
C ARG A 167 21.59 30.40 -28.52
N ARG A 168 21.37 31.33 -27.58
CA ARG A 168 21.83 32.72 -27.70
C ARG A 168 23.19 32.79 -27.03
N GLN A 169 24.23 33.18 -27.76
CA GLN A 169 25.63 33.25 -27.26
C GLN A 169 25.85 34.19 -26.04
N HIS A 170 24.78 34.76 -25.49
CA HIS A 170 24.76 35.64 -24.32
C HIS A 170 23.65 35.32 -23.31
N GLY A 171 22.84 34.27 -23.54
CA GLY A 171 21.88 33.82 -22.53
C GLY A 171 22.63 33.25 -21.34
N ARG A 172 22.23 33.64 -20.14
CA ARG A 172 22.78 33.13 -18.88
C ARG A 172 21.61 32.70 -18.03
N SER A 173 21.70 31.50 -17.48
CA SER A 173 20.80 31.05 -16.43
C SER A 173 21.51 31.18 -15.08
N GLU A 174 20.79 31.55 -14.03
CA GLU A 174 21.30 31.50 -12.66
C GLU A 174 20.55 30.39 -11.90
N ILE A 175 21.30 29.37 -11.46
CA ILE A 175 20.75 28.19 -10.82
C ILE A 175 21.35 28.07 -9.43
N ILE A 176 20.48 27.91 -8.44
CA ILE A 176 20.85 27.68 -7.04
C ILE A 176 20.26 26.33 -6.62
N LEU A 177 21.12 25.46 -6.09
CA LEU A 177 20.72 24.18 -5.51
C LEU A 177 21.15 24.13 -4.05
N THR A 178 20.24 23.76 -3.17
CA THR A 178 20.53 23.55 -1.74
C THR A 178 19.83 22.28 -1.25
N ASN A 179 20.50 21.48 -0.43
CA ASN A 179 19.94 20.22 0.11
C ASN A 179 19.48 19.23 -0.97
N CYS A 180 20.04 19.24 -2.16
CA CYS A 180 19.59 18.36 -3.24
C CYS A 180 20.41 17.07 -3.30
N ILE A 181 19.84 16.02 -3.87
CA ILE A 181 20.55 14.81 -4.31
C ILE A 181 20.47 14.76 -5.85
N LEU A 182 21.62 14.83 -6.52
CA LEU A 182 21.75 14.62 -7.97
C LEU A 182 22.60 13.37 -8.19
N TRP A 183 21.96 12.26 -8.49
CA TRP A 183 22.57 10.92 -8.53
C TRP A 183 22.36 10.21 -9.87
N ASP A 184 22.52 10.93 -10.98
CA ASP A 184 22.29 10.43 -12.34
C ASP A 184 23.58 10.03 -13.07
N ASN A 185 24.45 9.23 -12.44
CA ASN A 185 25.72 8.77 -13.00
C ASN A 185 26.60 9.92 -13.60
N ASP A 186 27.54 9.55 -14.47
CA ASP A 186 28.44 10.49 -15.15
C ASP A 186 27.66 11.56 -15.93
N ASP A 187 28.15 12.81 -15.88
CA ASP A 187 27.53 14.00 -16.51
C ASP A 187 26.16 14.41 -15.93
N SER A 188 25.92 14.21 -14.63
CA SER A 188 24.72 14.70 -13.91
C SER A 188 24.40 16.18 -14.20
N ILE A 189 25.42 17.03 -14.32
CA ILE A 189 25.27 18.46 -14.66
C ILE A 189 26.12 18.82 -15.87
N TRP A 190 25.49 19.39 -16.89
CA TRP A 190 26.17 19.90 -18.08
C TRP A 190 25.90 21.39 -18.30
N ILE A 191 26.96 22.17 -18.49
CA ILE A 191 26.88 23.62 -18.75
C ILE A 191 27.59 23.93 -20.06
N TYR A 192 26.82 24.33 -21.07
CA TYR A 192 27.35 24.65 -22.40
C TYR A 192 27.60 26.16 -22.61
N ASP A 193 26.87 27.00 -21.88
CA ASP A 193 26.83 28.44 -22.07
C ASP A 193 27.44 29.20 -20.87
N LEU A 194 27.06 30.46 -20.68
CA LEU A 194 27.54 31.31 -19.59
C LEU A 194 26.70 31.19 -18.31
N SER A 195 25.88 30.14 -18.19
CA SER A 195 25.07 29.90 -17.00
C SER A 195 25.93 29.64 -15.78
N LYS A 196 25.41 30.03 -14.62
CA LYS A 196 26.04 29.84 -13.32
C LYS A 196 25.21 28.87 -12.50
N VAL A 197 25.86 27.84 -11.98
CA VAL A 197 25.25 26.83 -11.10
C VAL A 197 25.97 26.88 -9.76
N ASP A 198 25.30 27.41 -8.74
CA ASP A 198 25.77 27.46 -7.36
C ASP A 198 25.09 26.35 -6.56
N ILE A 199 25.89 25.45 -5.99
CA ILE A 199 25.39 24.29 -5.22
C ILE A 199 25.99 24.33 -3.83
N SER A 200 25.17 24.16 -2.81
CA SER A 200 25.61 24.01 -1.42
C SER A 200 24.80 22.93 -0.71
N TYR A 201 25.38 22.31 0.32
CA TYR A 201 24.73 21.31 1.15
C TYR A 201 24.02 20.23 0.34
N SER A 202 24.58 19.80 -0.79
CA SER A 202 23.93 18.86 -1.71
C SER A 202 24.86 17.70 -2.03
N ASN A 203 24.30 16.55 -2.34
CA ASN A 203 25.02 15.37 -2.78
C ASN A 203 24.95 15.28 -4.31
N VAL A 204 26.10 15.32 -4.99
CA VAL A 204 26.18 15.35 -6.46
C VAL A 204 27.16 14.29 -6.91
N PHE A 205 26.70 13.36 -7.75
CA PHE A 205 27.53 12.32 -8.33
C PHE A 205 28.72 12.92 -9.09
N GLY A 206 29.93 12.43 -8.80
CA GLY A 206 31.18 12.94 -9.38
C GLY A 206 31.68 14.24 -8.75
N GLY A 207 30.94 14.74 -7.75
CA GLY A 207 31.26 15.89 -6.93
C GLY A 207 31.03 17.25 -7.59
N TRP A 208 30.70 18.24 -6.75
CA TRP A 208 30.53 19.62 -7.19
C TRP A 208 31.10 20.62 -6.16
N PRO A 209 31.85 21.66 -6.61
CA PRO A 209 32.38 22.65 -5.68
C PRO A 209 31.27 23.42 -4.97
N GLY A 210 31.40 23.56 -3.65
CA GLY A 210 30.43 24.30 -2.85
C GLY A 210 30.61 24.03 -1.36
N GLN A 211 29.88 24.78 -0.55
CA GLN A 211 29.89 24.58 0.89
C GLN A 211 29.19 23.27 1.23
N SER A 212 29.90 22.36 1.92
CA SER A 212 29.35 21.11 2.44
C SER A 212 28.64 20.23 1.41
N ASN A 213 29.08 20.26 0.15
CA ASN A 213 28.62 19.30 -0.85
C ASN A 213 29.27 17.94 -0.63
N LEU A 214 28.53 16.89 -0.97
CA LEU A 214 28.94 15.50 -0.89
C LEU A 214 29.09 14.91 -2.31
N ASP A 215 29.88 13.85 -2.39
CA ASP A 215 30.01 12.95 -3.53
C ASP A 215 30.11 11.54 -2.95
N ALA A 216 28.97 11.00 -2.55
CA ALA A 216 28.88 9.71 -1.90
C ALA A 216 27.55 9.07 -2.24
N ASP A 217 27.51 7.74 -2.29
CA ASP A 217 26.27 7.00 -2.51
C ASP A 217 25.17 7.49 -1.54
N PRO A 218 24.03 8.01 -2.03
CA PRO A 218 22.91 8.42 -1.20
C PRO A 218 22.30 7.28 -0.39
N GLN A 219 22.59 6.01 -0.73
CA GLN A 219 22.04 4.84 -0.08
C GLN A 219 20.52 4.90 0.02
N PHE A 220 19.86 5.05 -1.13
CA PHE A 220 18.41 4.87 -1.20
C PHE A 220 18.03 3.46 -0.71
N VAL A 221 16.85 3.32 -0.11
CA VAL A 221 16.39 2.05 0.45
C VAL A 221 16.29 0.99 -0.65
N ASP A 222 15.60 1.32 -1.76
CA ASP A 222 15.59 0.49 -2.97
C ASP A 222 15.29 1.36 -4.20
N ALA A 223 16.32 1.87 -4.87
CA ALA A 223 16.16 2.91 -5.89
C ALA A 223 15.39 2.48 -7.15
N ASP A 224 15.37 1.18 -7.44
CA ASP A 224 14.75 0.58 -8.63
C ASP A 224 13.59 -0.34 -8.25
N GLY A 225 13.21 -0.36 -6.96
CA GLY A 225 12.16 -1.21 -6.41
C GLY A 225 12.40 -2.73 -6.53
N PRO A 226 11.48 -3.53 -5.97
CA PRO A 226 11.44 -4.99 -6.14
C PRO A 226 11.50 -5.49 -7.58
N ASP A 227 11.00 -4.74 -8.57
CA ASP A 227 11.06 -5.13 -9.97
C ASP A 227 12.42 -4.85 -10.66
N ASN A 228 13.31 -4.11 -9.97
CA ASN A 228 14.63 -3.71 -10.43
C ASN A 228 14.57 -2.89 -11.74
N ILE A 229 13.54 -2.07 -11.90
CA ILE A 229 13.33 -1.15 -13.02
C ILE A 229 13.07 0.26 -12.48
N ALA A 230 14.09 1.12 -12.51
CA ALA A 230 13.91 2.51 -12.14
C ALA A 230 12.74 3.20 -12.88
N GLY A 231 12.02 4.05 -12.16
CA GLY A 231 10.92 4.84 -12.68
C GLY A 231 9.57 4.15 -12.57
N THR A 232 9.44 3.13 -11.73
CA THR A 232 8.19 2.40 -11.46
C THR A 232 7.56 2.87 -10.14
N GLU A 233 6.39 2.33 -9.80
CA GLU A 233 5.64 2.76 -8.60
C GLU A 233 6.23 2.22 -7.30
N ASP A 234 7.08 1.20 -7.42
CA ASP A 234 7.73 0.48 -6.34
C ASP A 234 9.15 0.99 -6.04
N ASP A 235 9.65 1.99 -6.77
CA ASP A 235 10.89 2.71 -6.43
C ASP A 235 10.79 3.32 -5.01
N ASP A 236 11.80 3.06 -4.18
CA ASP A 236 11.95 3.64 -2.85
C ASP A 236 13.19 4.53 -2.74
N LEU A 237 12.97 5.83 -2.97
CA LEU A 237 14.00 6.87 -2.91
C LEU A 237 14.17 7.49 -1.53
N ARG A 238 13.56 6.92 -0.48
CA ARG A 238 13.93 7.25 0.89
C ARG A 238 15.39 6.90 1.11
N ILE A 239 16.11 7.71 1.88
CA ILE A 239 17.49 7.40 2.24
C ILE A 239 17.52 6.46 3.44
N ALA A 240 18.42 5.48 3.44
CA ALA A 240 18.58 4.54 4.55
C ALA A 240 19.40 5.15 5.70
N ALA A 241 19.29 4.56 6.90
CA ALA A 241 20.00 5.01 8.10
C ALA A 241 21.53 5.28 7.95
N PRO A 242 22.32 4.47 7.21
CA PRO A 242 23.75 4.73 7.05
C PRO A 242 24.07 5.86 6.06
N SER A 243 23.07 6.39 5.36
CA SER A 243 23.25 7.34 4.27
C SER A 243 24.05 8.56 4.70
N PRO A 244 25.02 9.02 3.89
CA PRO A 244 25.73 10.27 4.14
C PRO A 244 24.84 11.50 3.98
N CYS A 245 23.62 11.36 3.45
CA CYS A 245 22.67 12.44 3.28
C CYS A 245 21.83 12.71 4.53
N VAL A 246 21.81 11.79 5.50
CA VAL A 246 21.11 11.97 6.78
C VAL A 246 21.79 13.08 7.59
N ASP A 247 20.97 13.95 8.19
CA ASP A 247 21.32 15.12 9.00
C ASP A 247 22.36 16.03 8.32
N SER A 248 22.39 16.07 6.98
CA SER A 248 23.52 16.63 6.22
C SER A 248 23.21 17.92 5.44
N GLY A 249 21.95 18.32 5.35
CA GLY A 249 21.50 19.56 4.71
C GLY A 249 21.82 20.84 5.50
N THR A 250 21.49 22.02 4.99
CA THR A 250 21.91 23.30 5.59
C THR A 250 21.47 23.44 7.06
N PRO A 251 22.35 23.90 7.98
CA PRO A 251 21.99 24.12 9.38
C PRO A 251 21.02 25.29 9.59
N ASP A 252 20.84 26.13 8.57
CA ASP A 252 19.93 27.29 8.61
C ASP A 252 18.52 26.93 8.12
N TYR A 253 18.24 25.65 7.85
CA TYR A 253 16.92 25.23 7.40
C TYR A 253 15.88 25.37 8.51
N VAL A 254 14.78 26.04 8.21
CA VAL A 254 13.64 26.14 9.10
C VAL A 254 12.40 25.75 8.29
N PRO A 255 11.78 24.59 8.59
CA PRO A 255 10.57 24.17 7.89
C PRO A 255 9.41 25.11 8.22
N ASP A 256 8.52 25.34 7.25
CA ASP A 256 7.22 25.94 7.54
C ASP A 256 6.39 25.02 8.46
N ALA A 257 5.40 25.58 9.17
CA ALA A 257 4.68 24.86 10.24
C ALA A 257 4.04 23.52 9.84
N ASN A 258 3.68 23.36 8.57
CA ASN A 258 3.08 22.14 8.01
C ASN A 258 3.92 21.62 6.83
N GLU A 259 5.21 21.99 6.77
CA GLU A 259 6.07 21.53 5.70
C GLU A 259 6.42 20.06 5.90
N THR A 260 6.12 19.28 4.87
CA THR A 260 6.41 17.86 4.80
C THR A 260 7.39 17.53 3.69
N ASP A 261 8.05 16.39 3.81
CA ASP A 261 8.78 15.74 2.72
C ASP A 261 7.80 15.15 1.70
N LEU A 262 8.36 14.50 0.68
CA LEU A 262 7.56 13.92 -0.41
C LEU A 262 6.66 12.75 0.05
N ASP A 263 6.94 12.14 1.22
CA ASP A 263 6.10 11.11 1.86
C ASP A 263 5.04 11.70 2.80
N GLY A 264 4.93 13.02 2.87
CA GLY A 264 4.02 13.68 3.81
C GLY A 264 4.52 13.68 5.26
N ARG A 265 5.80 13.37 5.49
CA ARG A 265 6.42 13.32 6.83
C ARG A 265 7.13 14.62 7.15
N ARG A 266 7.33 14.88 8.45
CA ARG A 266 7.97 16.13 8.92
C ARG A 266 9.44 16.20 8.48
N ARG A 267 9.88 17.37 7.98
CA ARG A 267 11.20 17.61 7.35
C ARG A 267 12.42 17.75 8.25
N VAL A 268 12.30 17.82 9.57
CA VAL A 268 13.48 17.95 10.45
C VAL A 268 13.31 17.01 11.62
N ILE A 269 13.98 15.86 11.56
CA ILE A 269 14.10 14.87 12.64
C ILE A 269 15.49 15.03 13.26
N GLY A 270 15.65 14.90 14.58
CA GLY A 270 17.00 14.93 15.20
C GLY A 270 17.75 16.28 15.16
N GLY A 271 17.25 17.28 14.42
CA GLY A 271 17.64 18.69 14.50
C GLY A 271 18.28 19.28 13.25
N ARG A 272 18.67 18.47 12.25
CA ARG A 272 19.17 18.96 10.96
C ARG A 272 18.37 18.29 9.84
N ILE A 273 18.15 19.01 8.74
CA ILE A 273 17.43 18.46 7.60
C ILE A 273 18.31 17.52 6.79
N ASP A 274 17.73 16.51 6.17
CA ASP A 274 18.40 15.63 5.23
C ASP A 274 18.55 16.28 3.85
N MET A 275 19.52 15.79 3.06
CA MET A 275 19.56 16.11 1.64
C MET A 275 18.52 15.28 0.88
N GLY A 276 17.86 15.89 -0.10
CA GLY A 276 16.90 15.24 -1.00
C GLY A 276 15.43 15.48 -0.64
N ALA A 277 14.55 14.86 -1.43
CA ALA A 277 13.10 15.03 -1.35
C ALA A 277 12.45 14.33 -0.15
N TYR A 278 13.15 13.38 0.48
CA TYR A 278 12.68 12.58 1.60
C TYR A 278 13.48 12.89 2.86
N GLU A 279 12.83 12.84 4.01
CA GLU A 279 13.47 12.94 5.33
C GLU A 279 13.46 11.56 6.00
N PHE A 280 14.64 11.07 6.37
CA PHE A 280 14.82 9.88 7.18
C PHE A 280 14.15 10.06 8.54
N GLN A 281 13.17 9.20 8.80
CA GLN A 281 12.58 9.11 10.12
C GLN A 281 13.50 8.27 11.00
N ALA A 282 13.84 8.77 12.19
CA ALA A 282 14.68 8.04 13.12
C ALA A 282 14.04 6.69 13.47
N LEU A 283 14.83 5.62 13.37
CA LEU A 283 14.43 4.26 13.67
C LEU A 283 14.76 3.89 15.11
N ILE A 284 13.80 3.26 15.79
CA ILE A 284 14.01 2.52 17.02
C ILE A 284 13.70 1.06 16.74
N TYR A 285 14.63 0.17 17.05
CA TYR A 285 14.48 -1.27 16.86
C TYR A 285 13.95 -1.92 18.13
N VAL A 286 13.03 -2.87 17.95
CA VAL A 286 12.51 -3.75 19.00
C VAL A 286 12.71 -5.19 18.56
N ASP A 287 13.35 -5.99 19.41
CA ASP A 287 13.65 -7.41 19.17
C ASP A 287 13.83 -8.15 20.49
N ASP A 288 12.82 -8.93 20.90
CA ASP A 288 12.80 -9.63 22.19
C ASP A 288 13.67 -10.90 22.22
N ASP A 289 14.27 -11.29 21.09
CA ASP A 289 15.22 -12.43 20.97
C ASP A 289 16.59 -11.97 20.46
N ALA A 290 16.95 -10.70 20.71
CA ALA A 290 18.17 -10.09 20.19
C ALA A 290 19.45 -10.83 20.66
N PRO A 291 20.44 -11.07 19.78
CA PRO A 291 21.67 -11.75 20.15
C PRO A 291 22.47 -11.01 21.25
N GLY A 292 22.46 -11.54 22.47
CA GLY A 292 23.17 -10.93 23.60
C GLY A 292 22.25 -10.43 24.71
N ASP A 293 20.94 -10.43 24.48
CA ASP A 293 19.92 -10.21 25.49
C ASP A 293 20.10 -11.19 26.68
N PRO A 294 20.16 -10.71 27.94
CA PRO A 294 20.18 -11.55 29.12
C PRO A 294 18.87 -12.34 29.38
N GLY A 295 17.77 -12.05 28.70
CA GLY A 295 16.46 -12.68 28.83
C GLY A 295 15.69 -12.88 27.53
N PRO A 296 16.24 -13.58 26.53
CA PRO A 296 15.57 -13.79 25.23
C PRO A 296 14.18 -14.40 25.40
N ALA A 297 13.21 -13.83 24.69
CA ALA A 297 11.78 -14.12 24.76
C ALA A 297 11.16 -13.94 26.17
N ASN A 298 11.82 -13.19 27.06
CA ASN A 298 11.32 -12.85 28.38
C ASN A 298 11.35 -11.34 28.61
N PRO A 299 10.26 -10.62 28.31
CA PRO A 299 10.19 -9.16 28.40
C PRO A 299 10.29 -8.61 29.84
N ASN A 300 10.49 -9.46 30.85
CA ASN A 300 10.69 -9.05 32.24
C ASN A 300 12.17 -8.96 32.65
N ILE A 301 13.11 -9.27 31.75
CA ILE A 301 14.55 -9.22 32.00
C ILE A 301 15.19 -8.30 30.96
N SER A 302 15.08 -6.99 31.16
CA SER A 302 15.65 -5.97 30.25
C SER A 302 17.19 -6.05 30.15
N ASP A 303 17.73 -5.90 28.94
CA ASP A 303 19.16 -5.67 28.70
C ASP A 303 19.58 -4.27 29.23
N PRO A 304 20.53 -4.17 30.17
CA PRO A 304 21.02 -2.86 30.64
C PRO A 304 21.72 -2.00 29.56
N GLN A 305 21.93 -2.53 28.35
CA GLN A 305 22.52 -1.81 27.21
C GLN A 305 21.51 -1.32 26.17
N GLU A 306 20.22 -1.60 26.31
CA GLU A 306 19.19 -1.19 25.34
C GLU A 306 19.23 0.32 25.11
N ASP A 307 19.41 0.71 23.84
CA ASP A 307 19.34 2.10 23.41
C ASP A 307 18.45 2.31 22.17
N GLY A 308 17.80 1.23 21.72
CA GLY A 308 16.91 1.24 20.56
C GLY A 308 17.64 1.22 19.22
N THR A 309 18.97 1.09 19.21
CA THR A 309 19.72 0.89 17.96
C THR A 309 19.60 -0.57 17.49
N GLN A 310 19.94 -0.84 16.22
CA GLN A 310 19.96 -2.22 15.72
C GLN A 310 20.94 -3.13 16.49
N ALA A 311 21.98 -2.56 17.11
CA ALA A 311 22.95 -3.32 17.89
C ALA A 311 22.49 -3.62 19.32
N HIS A 312 21.61 -2.77 19.87
CA HIS A 312 21.02 -2.86 21.20
C HIS A 312 19.54 -2.46 21.15
N PRO A 313 18.69 -3.27 20.49
CA PRO A 313 17.27 -3.00 20.35
C PRO A 313 16.59 -3.01 21.73
N PHE A 314 15.38 -2.47 21.83
CA PHE A 314 14.55 -2.67 23.04
C PHE A 314 13.86 -4.03 23.01
N ASP A 315 13.66 -4.65 24.18
CA ASP A 315 12.98 -5.92 24.34
C ASP A 315 11.46 -5.75 24.24
N THR A 316 10.93 -4.57 24.60
CA THR A 316 9.50 -4.27 24.53
C THR A 316 9.14 -3.12 23.61
N ILE A 317 8.00 -3.27 22.92
CA ILE A 317 7.43 -2.20 22.11
C ILE A 317 7.12 -0.97 22.98
N GLN A 318 6.69 -1.15 24.23
CA GLN A 318 6.36 -0.02 25.10
C GLN A 318 7.59 0.80 25.50
N GLU A 319 8.75 0.19 25.73
CA GLU A 319 10.00 0.93 25.99
C GLU A 319 10.44 1.75 24.79
N ALA A 320 10.33 1.17 23.59
CA ALA A 320 10.57 1.90 22.35
C ALA A 320 9.59 3.06 22.16
N ILE A 321 8.29 2.85 22.40
CA ILE A 321 7.29 3.93 22.38
C ILE A 321 7.69 4.99 23.41
N ASP A 322 8.10 4.63 24.62
CA ASP A 322 8.47 5.58 25.68
C ASP A 322 9.72 6.40 25.35
N ALA A 323 10.69 5.80 24.66
CA ALA A 323 11.91 6.46 24.18
C ALA A 323 11.68 7.33 22.93
N ALA A 324 10.72 6.97 22.06
CA ALA A 324 10.50 7.62 20.78
C ALA A 324 10.10 9.10 20.90
N GLU A 325 10.63 9.95 20.03
CA GLU A 325 10.07 11.28 19.81
C GLU A 325 9.05 11.25 18.66
N ASN A 326 8.18 12.26 18.56
CA ASN A 326 7.23 12.34 17.45
C ASN A 326 7.96 12.25 16.10
N GLY A 327 7.38 11.56 15.13
CA GLY A 327 7.93 11.22 13.81
C GLY A 327 8.90 10.04 13.79
N TYR A 328 9.23 9.44 14.94
CA TYR A 328 10.07 8.24 14.93
C TYR A 328 9.28 7.04 14.42
N VAL A 329 10.01 6.06 13.89
CA VAL A 329 9.49 4.76 13.48
C VAL A 329 10.03 3.71 14.47
N VAL A 330 9.13 3.03 15.17
CA VAL A 330 9.43 1.85 15.98
C VAL A 330 9.25 0.63 15.09
N LEU A 331 10.35 -0.01 14.72
CA LEU A 331 10.41 -1.20 13.88
C LEU A 331 10.55 -2.45 14.76
N VAL A 332 9.57 -3.33 14.71
CA VAL A 332 9.44 -4.48 15.61
C VAL A 332 9.66 -5.78 14.84
N THR A 333 10.68 -6.56 15.19
CA THR A 333 10.93 -7.88 14.59
C THR A 333 9.82 -8.86 14.97
N ALA A 334 9.65 -9.93 14.18
CA ALA A 334 8.74 -11.02 14.53
C ALA A 334 9.05 -11.55 15.94
N GLY A 335 8.00 -11.73 16.74
CA GLY A 335 8.11 -12.05 18.16
C GLY A 335 6.76 -11.85 18.85
N LEU A 336 6.70 -12.22 20.13
CA LEU A 336 5.48 -12.17 20.94
C LEU A 336 5.57 -11.04 21.97
N TYR A 337 4.78 -9.99 21.76
CA TYR A 337 4.85 -8.77 22.54
C TYR A 337 3.60 -8.55 23.38
N SER A 338 3.81 -8.00 24.58
CA SER A 338 2.75 -7.55 25.48
C SER A 338 2.05 -6.29 24.95
N LYS A 339 0.95 -5.91 25.59
CA LYS A 339 0.14 -4.74 25.27
C LYS A 339 0.91 -3.43 25.25
N ILE A 340 0.38 -2.49 24.47
CA ILE A 340 0.97 -1.17 24.25
C ILE A 340 -0.04 -0.02 24.39
N ASP A 341 0.49 1.15 24.74
CA ASP A 341 -0.18 2.44 24.80
C ASP A 341 0.68 3.47 24.05
N PHE A 342 0.09 4.13 23.06
CA PHE A 342 0.78 5.16 22.25
C PHE A 342 1.09 6.44 23.04
N ARG A 343 0.41 6.70 24.16
CA ARG A 343 0.64 7.86 25.05
C ARG A 343 0.69 9.20 24.31
N GLY A 344 -0.10 9.34 23.24
CA GLY A 344 -0.25 10.62 22.54
C GLY A 344 0.87 10.90 21.55
N LYS A 345 1.77 9.93 21.34
CA LYS A 345 2.91 10.08 20.44
C LYS A 345 2.48 9.94 18.99
N ALA A 346 2.89 10.91 18.18
CA ALA A 346 2.73 10.90 16.73
C ALA A 346 3.89 10.11 16.11
N ILE A 347 3.88 8.79 16.27
CA ILE A 347 4.93 7.86 15.82
C ILE A 347 4.32 6.75 14.97
N THR A 348 5.15 6.11 14.15
CA THR A 348 4.77 4.86 13.48
C THR A 348 5.31 3.69 14.27
N VAL A 349 4.44 2.76 14.67
CA VAL A 349 4.82 1.45 15.21
C VAL A 349 4.48 0.42 14.14
N THR A 350 5.48 -0.30 13.66
CA THR A 350 5.34 -1.24 12.54
C THR A 350 6.05 -2.56 12.81
N GLY A 351 5.39 -3.66 12.48
CA GLY A 351 6.06 -4.96 12.37
C GLY A 351 7.00 -4.96 11.16
N ALA A 352 8.12 -5.66 11.31
CA ALA A 352 9.06 -6.01 10.24
C ALA A 352 8.64 -7.32 9.56
N ASP A 353 9.57 -7.95 8.85
CA ASP A 353 9.40 -9.31 8.31
C ASP A 353 8.94 -10.30 9.39
N GLY A 354 8.01 -11.20 9.05
CA GLY A 354 7.43 -12.23 9.91
C GLY A 354 6.19 -11.79 10.69
N ALA A 355 5.85 -10.49 10.66
CA ALA A 355 4.75 -9.86 11.39
C ALA A 355 4.74 -10.16 12.90
N ALA A 356 5.22 -9.19 13.69
CA ALA A 356 5.14 -9.25 15.15
C ALA A 356 3.71 -9.49 15.66
N VAL A 357 3.60 -10.26 16.75
CA VAL A 357 2.32 -10.59 17.40
C VAL A 357 2.19 -9.78 18.69
N ILE A 358 1.13 -8.99 18.80
CA ILE A 358 0.72 -8.38 20.07
C ILE A 358 -0.36 -9.27 20.68
N SER A 359 -0.03 -9.90 21.80
CA SER A 359 -0.93 -10.79 22.53
C SER A 359 -0.87 -10.55 24.03
N GLU A 360 -2.01 -10.70 24.68
CA GLU A 360 -2.12 -10.66 26.15
C GLU A 360 -2.76 -11.95 26.66
N PRO A 361 -1.98 -13.04 26.78
CA PRO A 361 -2.47 -14.31 27.28
C PRO A 361 -3.09 -14.14 28.68
N TRP A 362 -4.37 -14.42 28.79
CA TRP A 362 -5.13 -14.16 30.01
C TRP A 362 -4.77 -15.12 31.14
N ASN A 363 -4.04 -14.64 32.14
CA ASN A 363 -3.72 -15.36 33.38
C ASN A 363 -4.69 -15.05 34.55
N GLY A 364 -5.77 -14.31 34.28
CA GLY A 364 -6.75 -13.88 35.27
C GLY A 364 -7.72 -14.98 35.72
N ARG A 365 -8.50 -14.73 36.77
CA ARG A 365 -9.51 -15.70 37.23
C ARG A 365 -10.68 -15.72 36.24
N ALA A 366 -11.34 -16.87 36.14
CA ALA A 366 -12.56 -16.98 35.36
C ALA A 366 -13.59 -15.91 35.79
N GLY A 367 -13.90 -14.98 34.88
CA GLY A 367 -14.83 -13.88 35.10
C GLY A 367 -14.21 -12.48 35.25
N ASP A 368 -12.89 -12.34 35.40
CA ASP A 368 -12.25 -11.03 35.23
C ASP A 368 -12.17 -10.70 33.70
N PRO A 369 -12.24 -9.42 33.29
CA PRO A 369 -12.18 -9.03 31.88
C PRO A 369 -10.74 -9.05 31.35
N LYS A 370 -10.52 -9.67 30.18
CA LYS A 370 -9.22 -9.64 29.48
C LYS A 370 -8.75 -8.19 29.23
N PRO A 371 -7.45 -7.89 29.33
CA PRO A 371 -6.93 -6.56 29.02
C PRO A 371 -7.02 -6.27 27.52
N ASP A 372 -7.01 -4.99 27.18
CA ASP A 372 -6.89 -4.54 25.79
C ASP A 372 -5.44 -4.65 25.32
N ALA A 373 -5.21 -5.06 24.06
CA ALA A 373 -3.86 -5.23 23.50
C ALA A 373 -3.23 -3.89 23.07
N VAL A 374 -3.97 -3.04 22.37
CA VAL A 374 -3.49 -1.72 21.93
C VAL A 374 -4.44 -0.63 22.40
N THR A 375 -3.88 0.44 22.97
CA THR A 375 -4.66 1.58 23.46
C THR A 375 -4.24 2.91 22.84
N PHE A 376 -5.25 3.69 22.44
CA PHE A 376 -5.14 5.08 21.99
C PHE A 376 -6.04 5.94 22.86
N HIS A 377 -5.55 6.32 24.05
CA HIS A 377 -6.37 6.93 25.11
C HIS A 377 -5.92 8.34 25.49
N THR A 378 -5.17 9.04 24.64
CA THR A 378 -4.69 10.40 24.98
C THR A 378 -4.86 11.43 23.87
N GLY A 379 -5.72 11.15 22.89
CA GLY A 379 -6.03 12.06 21.78
C GLY A 379 -5.05 11.95 20.62
N GLU A 380 -4.56 10.73 20.36
CA GLU A 380 -3.67 10.40 19.25
C GLU A 380 -4.28 10.81 17.90
N GLY A 381 -3.45 11.43 17.04
CA GLY A 381 -3.86 11.90 15.72
C GLY A 381 -3.51 10.92 14.60
N PRO A 382 -3.74 11.30 13.33
CA PRO A 382 -3.48 10.42 12.18
C PRO A 382 -2.00 10.02 12.02
N ASP A 383 -1.08 10.80 12.60
CA ASP A 383 0.36 10.52 12.62
C ASP A 383 0.77 9.47 13.68
N SER A 384 -0.17 9.05 14.54
CA SER A 384 -0.03 7.85 15.36
C SER A 384 -0.46 6.65 14.54
N VAL A 385 0.52 5.91 14.00
CA VAL A 385 0.31 4.84 13.03
C VAL A 385 0.63 3.49 13.66
N LEU A 386 -0.30 2.52 13.56
CA LEU A 386 -0.04 1.11 13.86
C LEU A 386 -0.22 0.30 12.58
N LYS A 387 0.79 -0.48 12.18
CA LYS A 387 0.69 -1.34 10.99
C LYS A 387 1.51 -2.63 11.05
N ASN A 388 1.10 -3.63 10.27
CA ASN A 388 1.84 -4.88 10.08
C ASN A 388 2.00 -5.73 11.36
N PHE A 389 0.93 -5.85 12.15
CA PHE A 389 0.89 -6.72 13.33
C PHE A 389 -0.23 -7.74 13.24
N ILE A 390 0.01 -8.89 13.85
CA ILE A 390 -1.06 -9.78 14.30
C ILE A 390 -1.46 -9.33 15.72
N VAL A 391 -2.76 -9.18 15.99
CA VAL A 391 -3.27 -8.82 17.32
C VAL A 391 -4.25 -9.89 17.77
N LYS A 392 -3.90 -10.65 18.82
CA LYS A 392 -4.69 -11.80 19.28
C LYS A 392 -4.79 -11.96 20.79
N ASP A 393 -5.70 -12.85 21.20
CA ASP A 393 -5.95 -13.28 22.58
C ASP A 393 -6.33 -12.16 23.57
N ALA A 394 -6.68 -10.96 23.10
CA ALA A 394 -7.01 -9.83 23.94
C ALA A 394 -8.50 -9.76 24.31
N GLY A 395 -8.83 -8.88 25.25
CA GLY A 395 -10.21 -8.44 25.49
C GLY A 395 -10.71 -7.64 24.29
N MET A 396 -10.27 -6.39 24.17
CA MET A 396 -10.36 -5.66 22.91
C MET A 396 -9.00 -5.65 22.22
N ALA A 397 -8.95 -5.96 20.93
CA ALA A 397 -7.71 -5.87 20.16
C ALA A 397 -7.19 -4.43 20.17
N ILE A 398 -8.06 -3.46 19.86
CA ILE A 398 -7.73 -2.03 19.91
C ILE A 398 -8.86 -1.23 20.54
N SER A 399 -8.49 -0.40 21.51
CA SER A 399 -9.41 0.42 22.29
C SER A 399 -9.05 1.90 22.13
N LEU A 400 -9.99 2.72 21.66
CA LEU A 400 -9.80 4.16 21.43
C LEU A 400 -10.73 5.01 22.29
N ASN A 401 -10.21 6.08 22.88
CA ASN A 401 -10.96 7.03 23.73
C ASN A 401 -10.53 8.48 23.44
N TYR A 402 -11.20 9.46 24.07
CA TYR A 402 -10.80 10.87 24.07
C TYR A 402 -10.64 11.52 22.68
N GLY A 403 -11.38 11.05 21.67
CA GLY A 403 -11.35 11.60 20.31
C GLY A 403 -10.12 11.19 19.48
N SER A 404 -9.39 10.16 19.91
CA SER A 404 -8.24 9.62 19.16
C SER A 404 -8.65 9.19 17.75
N SER A 405 -7.86 9.59 16.76
CA SER A 405 -8.08 9.32 15.34
C SER A 405 -6.79 8.80 14.68
N PRO A 406 -6.22 7.68 15.17
CA PRO A 406 -4.99 7.11 14.64
C PRO A 406 -5.17 6.49 13.25
N THR A 407 -4.05 6.22 12.58
CA THR A 407 -4.01 5.46 11.34
C THR A 407 -3.72 3.98 11.65
N ILE A 408 -4.60 3.08 11.20
CA ILE A 408 -4.51 1.64 11.43
C ILE A 408 -4.49 0.92 10.08
N ARG A 409 -3.43 0.16 9.81
CA ARG A 409 -3.19 -0.49 8.50
C ARG A 409 -2.72 -1.92 8.64
N ASN A 410 -3.07 -2.76 7.67
CA ASN A 410 -2.40 -4.04 7.45
C ASN A 410 -2.31 -4.85 8.76
N LEU A 411 -3.41 -4.98 9.50
CA LEU A 411 -3.45 -5.75 10.74
C LEU A 411 -4.23 -7.04 10.54
N THR A 412 -3.76 -8.13 11.14
CA THR A 412 -4.53 -9.36 11.30
C THR A 412 -5.05 -9.42 12.74
N ILE A 413 -6.33 -9.10 12.94
CA ILE A 413 -7.00 -9.00 14.24
C ILE A 413 -7.86 -10.24 14.46
N VAL A 414 -7.36 -11.17 15.27
CA VAL A 414 -7.90 -12.52 15.35
C VAL A 414 -7.98 -13.05 16.78
N ASP A 415 -8.92 -13.94 17.06
CA ASP A 415 -9.01 -14.65 18.34
C ASP A 415 -9.17 -13.76 19.60
N ASN A 416 -9.68 -12.53 19.42
CA ASN A 416 -9.96 -11.61 20.54
C ASN A 416 -11.39 -11.77 21.06
N ASP A 417 -11.67 -11.27 22.26
CA ASP A 417 -13.07 -11.15 22.70
C ASP A 417 -13.80 -10.12 21.82
N PHE A 418 -13.14 -9.04 21.38
CA PHE A 418 -13.65 -8.05 20.43
C PHE A 418 -12.51 -7.45 19.58
N GLY A 419 -12.79 -7.01 18.35
CA GLY A 419 -11.82 -6.34 17.47
C GLY A 419 -11.50 -4.91 17.92
N ILE A 420 -12.01 -3.91 17.19
CA ILE A 420 -11.74 -2.48 17.44
C ILE A 420 -12.97 -1.77 18.00
N ALA A 421 -12.80 -1.05 19.10
CA ALA A 421 -13.85 -0.22 19.67
C ALA A 421 -13.42 1.25 19.79
N ALA A 422 -14.17 2.15 19.13
CA ALA A 422 -13.94 3.58 19.16
C ALA A 422 -14.99 4.30 20.03
N TYR A 423 -14.58 4.80 21.19
CA TYR A 423 -15.46 5.52 22.10
C TYR A 423 -15.22 7.04 22.03
N GLU A 424 -16.10 7.83 22.64
CA GLU A 424 -15.90 9.28 22.85
C GLU A 424 -15.62 10.11 21.58
N ASN A 425 -16.23 9.73 20.45
CA ASN A 425 -16.02 10.33 19.12
C ASN A 425 -14.62 10.13 18.54
N SER A 426 -13.89 9.11 19.00
CA SER A 426 -12.70 8.61 18.31
C SER A 426 -13.06 8.14 16.89
N ASN A 427 -12.20 8.45 15.92
CA ASN A 427 -12.46 8.20 14.50
C ASN A 427 -11.19 7.73 13.79
N PRO A 428 -10.76 6.47 14.02
CA PRO A 428 -9.56 5.92 13.39
C PRO A 428 -9.75 5.75 11.87
N ASP A 429 -8.68 5.89 11.10
CA ASP A 429 -8.64 5.49 9.70
C ASP A 429 -8.13 4.04 9.60
N ILE A 430 -9.06 3.09 9.43
CA ILE A 430 -8.78 1.65 9.37
C ILE A 430 -8.86 1.18 7.92
N ARG A 431 -7.78 0.57 7.39
CA ARG A 431 -7.83 -0.07 6.06
C ARG A 431 -6.85 -1.24 5.91
N ASN A 432 -7.11 -2.13 4.94
CA ASN A 432 -6.29 -3.32 4.65
C ASN A 432 -6.16 -4.29 5.82
N CYS A 433 -7.12 -4.31 6.75
CA CYS A 433 -7.07 -5.20 7.91
C CYS A 433 -7.89 -6.47 7.67
N ILE A 434 -7.57 -7.54 8.39
CA ILE A 434 -8.38 -8.75 8.49
C ILE A 434 -8.88 -8.87 9.92
N PHE A 435 -10.18 -9.06 10.09
CA PHE A 435 -10.85 -9.32 11.36
C PHE A 435 -11.48 -10.70 11.29
N TRP A 436 -11.03 -11.63 12.12
CA TRP A 436 -11.51 -13.01 12.02
C TRP A 436 -11.51 -13.73 13.36
N ASN A 437 -12.59 -14.43 13.67
CA ASN A 437 -12.77 -15.16 14.92
C ASN A 437 -12.71 -14.26 16.18
N ASN A 438 -13.13 -12.99 16.07
CA ASN A 438 -13.38 -12.13 17.23
C ASN A 438 -14.77 -12.42 17.78
N LYS A 439 -14.86 -12.77 19.07
CA LYS A 439 -16.04 -13.46 19.63
C LYS A 439 -17.30 -12.59 19.68
N ASP A 440 -17.17 -11.35 20.13
CA ASP A 440 -18.29 -10.46 20.44
C ASP A 440 -18.50 -9.37 19.35
N GLY A 441 -17.60 -9.30 18.35
CA GLY A 441 -17.71 -8.43 17.18
C GLY A 441 -16.37 -7.86 16.69
N ASP A 442 -16.35 -7.37 15.45
CA ASP A 442 -15.13 -6.83 14.82
C ASP A 442 -14.96 -5.32 15.01
N LEU A 443 -16.03 -4.53 14.85
CA LEU A 443 -15.98 -3.07 14.91
C LEU A 443 -17.11 -2.51 15.78
N PHE A 444 -16.80 -1.48 16.57
CA PHE A 444 -17.78 -0.70 17.31
C PHE A 444 -17.52 0.80 17.13
N GLN A 445 -18.56 1.53 16.66
CA GLN A 445 -18.55 2.99 16.47
C GLN A 445 -17.43 3.54 15.58
N CYS A 446 -16.87 2.70 14.72
CA CYS A 446 -15.91 3.05 13.67
C CYS A 446 -16.20 2.21 12.41
N THR A 447 -15.57 2.56 11.29
CA THR A 447 -15.71 1.87 10.01
C THR A 447 -14.34 1.56 9.43
N ALA A 448 -14.18 0.38 8.84
CA ALA A 448 -13.03 0.03 8.02
C ALA A 448 -13.35 0.18 6.52
N ARG A 449 -12.31 0.23 5.70
CA ARG A 449 -12.39 0.14 4.23
C ARG A 449 -11.35 -0.83 3.71
N TYR A 450 -11.61 -1.45 2.56
CA TYR A 450 -10.71 -2.42 1.94
C TYR A 450 -10.17 -3.44 2.93
N SER A 451 -11.05 -4.00 3.76
CA SER A 451 -10.71 -4.91 4.86
C SER A 451 -11.60 -6.15 4.84
N CYS A 452 -11.12 -7.25 5.40
CA CYS A 452 -11.87 -8.50 5.51
C CYS A 452 -12.49 -8.61 6.90
N LEU A 453 -13.81 -8.69 6.99
CA LEU A 453 -14.54 -8.75 8.27
C LEU A 453 -15.40 -10.00 8.37
N GLN A 454 -15.60 -10.53 9.57
CA GLN A 454 -16.45 -11.69 9.81
C GLN A 454 -17.91 -11.26 9.98
N GLY A 455 -18.74 -11.59 8.97
CA GLY A 455 -20.18 -11.34 8.99
C GLY A 455 -20.60 -10.00 8.39
N ASP A 456 -20.19 -8.87 8.98
CA ASP A 456 -20.54 -7.52 8.51
C ASP A 456 -19.40 -6.91 7.69
N SER A 457 -19.69 -6.47 6.46
CA SER A 457 -18.71 -5.87 5.55
C SER A 457 -19.16 -4.48 5.07
N GLU A 458 -19.93 -3.76 5.89
CA GLU A 458 -20.22 -2.35 5.63
C GLU A 458 -18.91 -1.53 5.48
N GLY A 459 -18.83 -0.72 4.42
CA GLY A 459 -17.65 0.08 4.10
C GLY A 459 -17.16 -0.15 2.67
N GLU A 460 -16.47 0.85 2.11
CA GLU A 460 -15.93 0.77 0.75
C GLU A 460 -14.87 -0.33 0.64
N GLY A 461 -14.99 -1.21 -0.35
CA GLY A 461 -13.98 -2.26 -0.62
C GLY A 461 -13.88 -3.38 0.41
N ASN A 462 -14.71 -3.39 1.45
CA ASN A 462 -14.69 -4.47 2.44
C ASN A 462 -15.23 -5.78 1.87
N ILE A 463 -14.68 -6.90 2.35
CA ILE A 463 -15.10 -8.25 1.98
C ILE A 463 -15.45 -9.04 3.25
N SER A 464 -16.31 -10.05 3.12
CA SER A 464 -16.62 -10.98 4.22
C SER A 464 -16.48 -12.42 3.76
N VAL A 465 -15.26 -12.92 3.86
CA VAL A 465 -14.83 -14.22 3.33
C VAL A 465 -13.86 -14.85 4.30
N ASN A 466 -13.77 -16.18 4.33
CA ASN A 466 -12.71 -16.82 5.10
C ASN A 466 -11.34 -16.34 4.57
N PRO A 467 -10.46 -15.78 5.42
CA PRO A 467 -9.14 -15.34 5.02
C PRO A 467 -8.24 -16.47 4.52
N MET A 468 -8.60 -17.73 4.77
CA MET A 468 -7.82 -18.90 4.35
C MET A 468 -6.36 -18.82 4.84
N PHE A 469 -6.20 -18.55 6.13
CA PHE A 469 -4.90 -18.62 6.79
C PHE A 469 -4.30 -20.01 6.70
N VAL A 470 -2.97 -20.12 6.78
CA VAL A 470 -2.27 -21.41 6.82
C VAL A 470 -2.72 -22.22 8.03
N GLU A 471 -2.71 -21.60 9.21
CA GLU A 471 -3.31 -22.14 10.42
C GLU A 471 -4.65 -21.42 10.70
N GLU A 472 -5.73 -22.18 10.89
CA GLU A 472 -7.04 -21.57 11.10
C GLU A 472 -7.09 -20.87 12.47
N ALA A 473 -7.61 -19.64 12.50
CA ALA A 473 -7.87 -18.93 13.75
C ALA A 473 -8.74 -19.77 14.70
N GLY A 474 -8.33 -19.88 15.97
CA GLY A 474 -8.97 -20.72 16.98
C GLY A 474 -8.75 -22.24 16.84
N SER A 475 -7.85 -22.70 15.96
CA SER A 475 -7.44 -24.12 15.86
C SER A 475 -6.41 -24.56 16.92
N ASP A 476 -5.93 -23.61 17.72
CA ASP A 476 -4.96 -23.77 18.82
C ASP A 476 -5.52 -24.44 20.09
N ARG A 477 -6.78 -24.92 20.09
CA ARG A 477 -7.35 -25.63 21.23
C ARG A 477 -6.92 -27.09 21.27
N ASP A 478 -5.83 -27.38 21.95
CA ASP A 478 -5.59 -28.73 22.43
C ASP A 478 -6.48 -29.10 23.63
N SER A 479 -6.46 -30.37 24.02
CA SER A 479 -7.26 -30.90 25.14
C SER A 479 -6.79 -30.47 26.53
N ASP A 480 -5.64 -29.78 26.61
CA ASP A 480 -5.01 -29.33 27.86
C ASP A 480 -5.15 -27.79 28.04
N GLY A 481 -5.57 -27.05 27.01
CA GLY A 481 -5.94 -25.64 27.08
C GLY A 481 -4.76 -24.67 27.01
N ASP A 482 -3.60 -25.12 26.55
CA ASP A 482 -2.43 -24.29 26.30
C ASP A 482 -2.38 -23.87 24.82
N TYR A 483 -2.17 -22.56 24.58
CA TYR A 483 -2.00 -21.97 23.26
C TYR A 483 -0.65 -22.41 22.68
N HIS A 484 -0.67 -23.23 21.64
CA HIS A 484 0.54 -23.69 20.95
C HIS A 484 0.55 -23.15 19.52
N SER A 485 1.61 -22.41 19.20
CA SER A 485 1.95 -21.64 17.98
C SER A 485 1.36 -20.23 17.91
N ASP A 486 2.22 -19.28 17.54
CA ASP A 486 1.89 -17.90 17.20
C ASP A 486 0.99 -17.80 15.94
N GLY A 487 0.59 -18.94 15.37
CA GLY A 487 -0.31 -19.09 14.23
C GLY A 487 0.33 -18.62 12.92
N ASP A 488 0.52 -19.50 11.94
CA ASP A 488 0.86 -19.05 10.59
C ASP A 488 -0.36 -18.38 9.93
N PHE A 489 -0.42 -17.05 10.04
CA PHE A 489 -1.46 -16.20 9.46
C PHE A 489 -1.14 -15.73 8.04
N HIS A 490 -0.16 -16.32 7.35
CA HIS A 490 -0.02 -16.09 5.92
C HIS A 490 -1.28 -16.55 5.18
N LEU A 491 -1.57 -15.91 4.05
CA LEU A 491 -2.72 -16.23 3.22
C LEU A 491 -2.35 -17.41 2.31
N ARG A 492 -3.15 -18.49 2.32
CA ARG A 492 -2.90 -19.61 1.40
C ARG A 492 -2.98 -19.14 -0.04
N SER A 493 -2.07 -19.63 -0.90
CA SER A 493 -2.09 -19.28 -2.31
C SER A 493 -1.58 -20.34 -3.29
N GLU A 494 -2.32 -20.50 -4.39
CA GLU A 494 -1.87 -21.22 -5.60
C GLU A 494 -0.79 -20.44 -6.38
N GLY A 495 -0.65 -19.13 -6.15
CA GLY A 495 0.44 -18.30 -6.66
C GLY A 495 1.73 -18.39 -5.84
N HIS A 496 1.71 -19.17 -4.75
CA HIS A 496 2.70 -19.34 -3.70
C HIS A 496 2.56 -18.36 -2.53
N ARG A 497 2.77 -18.90 -1.33
CA ARG A 497 2.93 -18.15 -0.08
C ARG A 497 4.34 -18.32 0.47
N TRP A 498 4.76 -17.40 1.33
CA TRP A 498 5.98 -17.55 2.10
C TRP A 498 5.80 -18.64 3.19
N ASP A 499 6.85 -19.43 3.41
CA ASP A 499 7.00 -20.37 4.52
C ASP A 499 8.20 -19.90 5.33
N GLU A 500 7.94 -19.39 6.53
CA GLU A 500 8.95 -18.76 7.37
C GLU A 500 9.99 -19.76 7.90
N ASP A 501 9.52 -20.92 8.36
CA ASP A 501 10.37 -22.00 8.88
C ASP A 501 11.37 -22.50 7.82
N ALA A 502 10.92 -22.61 6.57
CA ALA A 502 11.73 -23.11 5.47
C ALA A 502 12.45 -22.00 4.69
N GLY A 503 12.07 -20.73 4.85
CA GLY A 503 12.59 -19.58 4.12
C GLY A 503 12.40 -19.71 2.60
N ILE A 504 11.27 -20.27 2.17
CA ILE A 504 10.97 -20.53 0.75
C ILE A 504 9.51 -20.24 0.40
N TRP A 505 9.24 -20.03 -0.89
CA TRP A 505 7.90 -19.91 -1.43
C TRP A 505 7.29 -21.29 -1.69
N ILE A 506 6.09 -21.55 -1.18
CA ILE A 506 5.39 -22.84 -1.29
C ILE A 506 4.00 -22.69 -1.88
N TYR A 507 3.57 -23.70 -2.63
CA TYR A 507 2.28 -23.75 -3.32
C TYR A 507 1.19 -24.36 -2.43
N ASP A 508 0.05 -23.67 -2.30
CA ASP A 508 -1.18 -24.22 -1.73
C ASP A 508 -2.18 -24.60 -2.81
N ARG A 509 -3.21 -25.36 -2.44
CA ARG A 509 -4.29 -25.79 -3.36
C ARG A 509 -5.48 -24.83 -3.43
N VAL A 510 -5.37 -23.70 -2.75
CA VAL A 510 -6.43 -22.70 -2.57
C VAL A 510 -5.79 -21.33 -2.49
N THR A 511 -6.50 -20.32 -2.98
CA THR A 511 -6.06 -18.93 -2.95
C THR A 511 -7.01 -18.10 -2.11
N SER A 512 -6.46 -17.39 -1.12
CA SER A 512 -7.21 -16.45 -0.29
C SER A 512 -7.73 -15.28 -1.10
N ARG A 513 -8.95 -14.84 -0.78
CA ARG A 513 -9.55 -13.61 -1.33
C ARG A 513 -9.04 -12.33 -0.69
N CYS A 514 -8.23 -12.43 0.35
CA CYS A 514 -7.54 -11.29 0.96
C CYS A 514 -6.28 -10.90 0.17
N ILE A 515 -5.86 -11.71 -0.81
CA ILE A 515 -4.75 -11.41 -1.73
C ILE A 515 -5.23 -10.42 -2.81
N ASP A 516 -4.41 -9.41 -3.10
CA ASP A 516 -4.67 -8.35 -4.07
C ASP A 516 -6.00 -7.60 -3.80
N ALA A 517 -6.43 -7.54 -2.54
CA ALA A 517 -7.77 -7.09 -2.16
C ALA A 517 -7.80 -5.77 -1.36
N GLY A 518 -6.65 -5.26 -0.94
CA GLY A 518 -6.53 -4.01 -0.21
C GLY A 518 -6.86 -2.76 -1.03
N ASP A 519 -6.71 -1.60 -0.39
CA ASP A 519 -7.01 -0.28 -0.90
C ASP A 519 -6.17 0.02 -2.17
N PRO A 520 -6.80 0.27 -3.33
CA PRO A 520 -6.12 0.60 -4.57
C PRO A 520 -5.25 1.87 -4.49
N ALA A 521 -5.51 2.74 -3.50
CA ALA A 521 -4.70 3.93 -3.27
C ALA A 521 -3.54 3.67 -2.29
N SER A 522 -3.46 2.49 -1.67
CA SER A 522 -2.30 2.10 -0.86
C SER A 522 -1.17 1.63 -1.77
N PRO A 523 0.07 2.07 -1.52
CA PRO A 523 1.22 1.53 -2.25
C PRO A 523 1.33 0.02 -1.98
N LEU A 524 1.83 -0.73 -2.96
CA LEU A 524 2.19 -2.14 -2.78
C LEU A 524 3.23 -2.33 -1.67
N GLY A 525 4.02 -1.28 -1.35
CA GLY A 525 5.06 -1.37 -0.35
C GLY A 525 6.14 -2.35 -0.79
N ASP A 526 6.59 -3.22 0.12
CA ASP A 526 7.61 -4.21 -0.17
C ASP A 526 7.01 -5.54 -0.68
N GLU A 527 5.72 -5.58 -1.04
CA GLU A 527 5.13 -6.77 -1.65
C GLU A 527 5.82 -7.11 -2.96
N LEU A 528 6.23 -8.37 -3.11
CA LEU A 528 6.86 -8.79 -4.33
C LEU A 528 5.89 -8.71 -5.50
N MET A 529 6.31 -8.05 -6.58
CA MET A 529 5.55 -8.03 -7.83
C MET A 529 5.50 -9.43 -8.48
N SER A 530 6.50 -10.29 -8.25
CA SER A 530 6.52 -11.66 -8.73
C SER A 530 7.37 -12.55 -7.82
N VAL A 531 7.14 -13.86 -7.85
CA VAL A 531 7.98 -14.81 -7.10
C VAL A 531 9.45 -14.70 -7.58
N PRO A 532 10.44 -14.61 -6.67
CA PRO A 532 11.84 -14.49 -7.07
C PRO A 532 12.28 -15.61 -8.02
N ARG A 533 12.97 -15.25 -9.11
CA ARG A 533 13.43 -16.15 -10.19
C ARG A 533 12.33 -16.71 -11.09
N ASP A 534 11.20 -16.01 -11.21
CA ASP A 534 10.19 -16.27 -12.24
C ASP A 534 10.15 -15.17 -13.31
N PRO A 535 11.15 -15.11 -14.22
CA PRO A 535 11.33 -13.99 -15.16
C PRO A 535 10.19 -13.80 -16.17
N ASP A 536 9.28 -14.78 -16.24
CA ASP A 536 8.12 -14.78 -17.15
C ASP A 536 6.79 -14.54 -16.39
N ASN A 537 6.83 -14.23 -15.08
CA ASN A 537 5.67 -14.05 -14.19
C ASN A 537 4.62 -15.18 -14.31
N ARG A 538 5.07 -16.42 -14.48
CA ARG A 538 4.22 -17.60 -14.65
C ARG A 538 3.42 -17.96 -13.39
N PHE A 539 3.80 -17.43 -12.24
CA PHE A 539 3.09 -17.68 -10.98
C PHE A 539 2.03 -16.62 -10.65
N GLY A 540 2.07 -15.44 -11.29
CA GLY A 540 1.16 -14.33 -11.05
C GLY A 540 1.89 -13.04 -10.66
N VAL A 541 1.15 -11.93 -10.58
CA VAL A 541 1.68 -10.60 -10.28
C VAL A 541 0.79 -9.94 -9.24
N ASN A 542 1.37 -9.49 -8.11
CA ASN A 542 0.64 -8.63 -7.19
C ASN A 542 0.35 -7.30 -7.90
N THR A 543 -0.89 -6.88 -7.84
CA THR A 543 -1.36 -5.64 -8.49
C THR A 543 -1.92 -4.65 -7.49
N ARG A 544 -2.24 -5.11 -6.28
CA ARG A 544 -2.73 -4.28 -5.17
C ARG A 544 -2.24 -4.89 -3.86
N ILE A 545 -2.10 -4.06 -2.84
CA ILE A 545 -1.68 -4.56 -1.53
C ILE A 545 -2.62 -5.67 -1.00
N ASN A 546 -2.06 -6.72 -0.41
CA ASN A 546 -2.80 -7.73 0.33
C ASN A 546 -3.41 -7.14 1.60
N MET A 547 -4.54 -7.71 2.05
CA MET A 547 -5.06 -7.41 3.39
C MET A 547 -4.30 -8.21 4.47
N GLY A 548 -4.25 -7.67 5.69
CA GLY A 548 -3.70 -8.34 6.87
C GLY A 548 -2.25 -7.96 7.19
N ALA A 549 -1.69 -8.60 8.21
CA ALA A 549 -0.38 -8.31 8.80
C ALA A 549 0.79 -8.34 7.81
N PHE A 550 0.71 -9.20 6.80
CA PHE A 550 1.73 -9.36 5.76
C PHE A 550 1.51 -8.43 4.56
N GLY A 551 0.41 -7.67 4.52
CA GLY A 551 0.17 -6.71 3.45
C GLY A 551 1.23 -5.61 3.44
N GLY A 552 1.85 -5.33 2.31
CA GLY A 552 2.92 -4.35 2.17
C GLY A 552 4.31 -4.86 2.51
N THR A 553 4.50 -6.18 2.72
CA THR A 553 5.79 -6.77 3.15
C THR A 553 6.35 -7.77 2.12
N PRO A 554 7.66 -8.09 2.18
CA PRO A 554 8.28 -9.07 1.27
C PRO A 554 7.72 -10.50 1.37
N GLN A 555 6.93 -10.79 2.40
CA GLN A 555 6.37 -12.11 2.70
C GLN A 555 4.88 -12.22 2.35
N ALA A 556 4.29 -11.16 1.79
CA ALA A 556 2.91 -11.15 1.33
C ALA A 556 2.68 -12.23 0.27
N SER A 557 1.58 -12.98 0.39
CA SER A 557 1.30 -14.10 -0.51
C SER A 557 0.98 -13.65 -1.94
N MET A 558 1.38 -14.43 -2.94
CA MET A 558 1.26 -14.06 -4.36
C MET A 558 -0.02 -14.62 -4.98
N PRO A 559 -0.77 -13.92 -5.84
CA PRO A 559 -1.91 -14.49 -6.57
C PRO A 559 -1.43 -15.44 -7.69
N PRO A 560 -2.26 -16.39 -8.16
CA PRO A 560 -1.95 -17.23 -9.31
C PRO A 560 -1.94 -16.45 -10.64
N LEU A 561 -1.33 -17.02 -11.69
CA LEU A 561 -1.31 -16.40 -13.02
C LEU A 561 -2.73 -16.16 -13.57
N GLY A 562 -2.99 -14.92 -13.99
CA GLY A 562 -4.29 -14.52 -14.55
C GLY A 562 -5.36 -14.27 -13.50
N TRP A 563 -4.99 -14.16 -12.22
CA TRP A 563 -5.87 -13.75 -11.14
C TRP A 563 -6.52 -12.41 -11.45
N VAL A 564 -7.84 -12.37 -11.30
CA VAL A 564 -8.63 -11.15 -11.42
C VAL A 564 -9.16 -10.84 -10.02
N SER A 565 -8.99 -9.60 -9.60
CA SER A 565 -9.42 -9.15 -8.28
C SER A 565 -10.91 -9.46 -8.01
N PRO A 566 -11.28 -9.80 -6.75
CA PRO A 566 -12.64 -10.09 -6.33
C PRO A 566 -13.70 -9.04 -6.69
N GLU A 567 -13.32 -7.79 -6.94
CA GLU A 567 -14.25 -6.71 -7.26
C GLU A 567 -14.75 -6.73 -8.72
N TYR A 568 -14.08 -7.49 -9.60
CA TYR A 568 -14.43 -7.59 -11.02
C TYR A 568 -15.18 -8.88 -11.36
N GLU A 569 -15.20 -9.87 -10.47
CA GLU A 569 -15.95 -11.12 -10.69
C GLU A 569 -17.36 -11.02 -10.11
N THR A 570 -18.33 -10.87 -11.01
CA THR A 570 -19.75 -10.62 -10.69
C THR A 570 -20.68 -11.67 -11.29
N ALA A 571 -20.14 -12.61 -12.08
CA ALA A 571 -20.93 -13.67 -12.67
C ALA A 571 -21.21 -14.75 -11.62
N ALA A 572 -22.44 -15.24 -11.60
CA ALA A 572 -22.77 -16.42 -10.79
C ALA A 572 -22.44 -17.70 -11.58
N PRO A 573 -22.20 -18.83 -10.88
CA PRO A 573 -21.92 -20.10 -11.54
C PRO A 573 -23.00 -20.50 -12.55
N GLU A 574 -22.59 -21.17 -13.63
CA GLU A 574 -23.52 -21.74 -14.59
C GLU A 574 -23.73 -23.24 -14.31
N PRO A 575 -24.96 -23.77 -14.32
CA PRO A 575 -26.18 -23.12 -14.78
C PRO A 575 -26.80 -22.16 -13.76
N ASN A 576 -27.23 -21.00 -14.24
CA ASN A 576 -28.04 -20.03 -13.48
C ASN A 576 -29.45 -19.87 -14.10
N PRO A 577 -30.54 -20.32 -13.43
CA PRO A 577 -30.60 -20.85 -12.07
C PRO A 577 -30.01 -22.26 -11.94
N ALA A 578 -29.60 -22.61 -10.72
CA ALA A 578 -29.14 -23.96 -10.38
C ALA A 578 -30.21 -25.01 -10.72
N ARG A 579 -29.79 -26.25 -10.94
CA ARG A 579 -30.68 -27.35 -11.33
C ARG A 579 -30.31 -28.66 -10.64
N TRP A 580 -31.26 -29.57 -10.55
CA TRP A 580 -31.02 -30.95 -10.11
C TRP A 580 -30.25 -31.75 -11.17
N ALA A 581 -29.41 -32.68 -10.74
CA ALA A 581 -28.78 -33.63 -11.64
C ALA A 581 -29.83 -34.57 -12.25
N ALA A 582 -29.51 -35.21 -13.38
CA ALA A 582 -30.39 -36.24 -13.93
C ALA A 582 -30.47 -37.43 -12.96
N ASN A 583 -31.70 -37.78 -12.52
CA ASN A 583 -31.96 -38.73 -11.43
C ASN A 583 -31.38 -38.30 -10.06
N GLY A 584 -31.16 -36.99 -9.88
CA GLY A 584 -30.66 -36.39 -8.63
C GLY A 584 -31.74 -35.69 -7.81
N GLU A 585 -33.01 -35.85 -8.19
CA GLU A 585 -34.15 -35.33 -7.43
C GLU A 585 -34.16 -35.89 -6.00
N PRO A 586 -34.68 -35.13 -5.00
CA PRO A 586 -34.78 -35.62 -3.63
C PRO A 586 -35.55 -36.94 -3.56
N HIS A 587 -34.90 -37.97 -3.03
CA HIS A 587 -35.46 -39.32 -2.94
C HIS A 587 -35.35 -39.86 -1.52
N GLU A 588 -36.49 -40.28 -0.97
CA GLU A 588 -36.57 -40.96 0.31
C GLU A 588 -36.16 -42.43 0.15
N TYR A 589 -35.27 -42.90 1.03
CA TYR A 589 -34.89 -44.31 1.07
C TYR A 589 -34.76 -44.81 2.52
N PRO A 590 -35.10 -46.09 2.78
CA PRO A 590 -35.03 -46.67 4.11
C PRO A 590 -33.58 -46.96 4.51
N ASP A 591 -33.27 -46.74 5.78
CA ASP A 591 -32.01 -47.18 6.38
C ASP A 591 -31.96 -48.73 6.40
N GLY A 592 -30.88 -49.28 5.87
CA GLY A 592 -30.77 -50.69 5.50
C GLY A 592 -30.71 -51.61 6.71
N ASN A 593 -31.86 -52.11 7.19
CA ASN A 593 -32.14 -53.53 7.53
C ASN A 593 -33.39 -53.78 8.40
N GLU A 594 -34.14 -52.77 8.87
CA GLU A 594 -35.24 -53.03 9.81
C GLU A 594 -36.63 -52.61 9.28
N THR A 595 -37.44 -53.64 8.99
CA THR A 595 -38.76 -53.54 8.31
C THR A 595 -39.92 -53.13 9.22
N TRP A 596 -39.67 -52.72 10.47
CA TRP A 596 -40.75 -52.54 11.46
C TRP A 596 -40.85 -51.16 12.12
N TRP A 597 -39.84 -50.29 11.99
CA TRP A 597 -39.87 -48.87 12.40
C TRP A 597 -38.95 -48.00 11.53
N GLY A 598 -38.92 -48.27 10.22
CA GLY A 598 -37.86 -47.82 9.32
C GLY A 598 -37.53 -46.34 9.44
N TYR A 599 -36.29 -46.05 9.82
CA TYR A 599 -35.68 -44.74 9.68
C TYR A 599 -35.50 -44.43 8.20
N TYR A 600 -35.79 -43.19 7.80
CA TYR A 600 -35.64 -42.75 6.42
C TYR A 600 -34.63 -41.62 6.32
N TRP A 601 -33.96 -41.62 5.19
CA TRP A 601 -33.04 -40.60 4.75
C TRP A 601 -33.51 -40.06 3.42
N ILE A 602 -33.16 -38.82 3.12
CA ILE A 602 -33.36 -38.22 1.80
C ILE A 602 -31.98 -37.99 1.20
N ARG A 603 -31.76 -38.53 0.01
CA ARG A 603 -30.58 -38.23 -0.80
C ARG A 603 -30.98 -37.35 -1.99
N MET A 604 -30.14 -36.38 -2.31
CA MET A 604 -30.34 -35.50 -3.46
C MET A 604 -29.00 -35.06 -4.07
N THR A 605 -29.01 -34.72 -5.35
CA THR A 605 -27.81 -34.35 -6.09
C THR A 605 -28.08 -33.17 -7.02
N ALA A 606 -27.33 -32.09 -6.85
CA ALA A 606 -27.34 -30.95 -7.76
C ALA A 606 -26.58 -31.29 -9.06
N ALA A 607 -26.98 -30.68 -10.16
CA ALA A 607 -26.17 -30.70 -11.37
C ALA A 607 -24.87 -29.96 -11.11
N GLY A 608 -23.79 -30.41 -11.74
CA GLY A 608 -22.52 -29.70 -11.69
C GLY A 608 -22.69 -28.28 -12.22
N ALA A 609 -22.38 -27.31 -11.38
CA ALA A 609 -22.17 -25.93 -11.73
C ALA A 609 -20.68 -25.66 -11.91
N THR A 610 -20.36 -24.76 -12.82
CA THR A 610 -19.00 -24.36 -13.17
C THR A 610 -18.93 -22.87 -13.25
N ASP A 611 -17.81 -22.32 -12.84
CA ASP A 611 -17.54 -20.90 -12.89
C ASP A 611 -16.09 -20.68 -13.36
N ASP A 612 -15.83 -19.57 -14.04
CA ASP A 612 -14.48 -19.24 -14.50
C ASP A 612 -13.54 -18.93 -13.32
N SER A 613 -14.10 -18.56 -12.16
CA SER A 613 -13.39 -18.40 -10.89
C SER A 613 -12.86 -19.70 -10.30
N GLY A 614 -13.38 -20.87 -10.71
CA GLY A 614 -12.96 -22.17 -10.20
C GLY A 614 -14.05 -22.93 -9.44
N TRP A 615 -13.81 -23.21 -8.16
CA TRP A 615 -14.62 -24.16 -7.37
C TRP A 615 -15.98 -23.56 -7.00
N VAL A 616 -17.01 -24.41 -6.86
CA VAL A 616 -18.40 -24.00 -6.64
C VAL A 616 -18.99 -24.73 -5.42
N GLU A 617 -19.67 -23.99 -4.55
CA GLU A 617 -20.39 -24.51 -3.40
C GLU A 617 -21.89 -24.64 -3.67
N TYR A 618 -22.55 -25.55 -2.95
CA TYR A 618 -23.98 -25.86 -3.08
C TYR A 618 -24.69 -25.68 -1.74
N PHE A 619 -25.89 -25.13 -1.78
CA PHE A 619 -26.79 -25.03 -0.63
C PHE A 619 -28.12 -25.70 -0.94
N PHE A 620 -28.44 -26.77 -0.20
CA PHE A 620 -29.70 -27.49 -0.28
C PHE A 620 -30.63 -26.99 0.82
N GLU A 621 -31.70 -26.31 0.43
CA GLU A 621 -32.68 -25.78 1.37
C GLU A 621 -33.87 -26.72 1.47
N CYS A 622 -34.22 -27.13 2.69
CA CYS A 622 -35.51 -27.73 2.97
C CYS A 622 -36.55 -26.63 3.24
N THR A 623 -37.38 -26.35 2.24
CA THR A 623 -38.42 -25.30 2.29
C THR A 623 -39.53 -25.58 3.31
N THR A 624 -39.62 -26.81 3.80
CA THR A 624 -40.64 -27.25 4.77
C THR A 624 -40.13 -27.30 6.21
N GLN A 625 -38.80 -27.39 6.43
CA GLN A 625 -38.20 -27.54 7.77
C GLN A 625 -36.74 -27.06 7.73
N ALA A 626 -36.45 -25.89 8.30
CA ALA A 626 -35.18 -25.21 8.10
C ALA A 626 -33.95 -25.99 8.60
N ASP A 627 -34.10 -26.75 9.68
CA ASP A 627 -33.09 -27.61 10.32
C ASP A 627 -32.66 -28.80 9.46
N LEU A 628 -33.37 -29.09 8.37
CA LEU A 628 -32.99 -30.11 7.38
C LEU A 628 -32.24 -29.53 6.18
N SER A 629 -31.78 -28.27 6.25
CA SER A 629 -30.97 -27.64 5.19
C SER A 629 -29.48 -27.92 5.38
N SER A 630 -28.72 -27.99 4.29
CA SER A 630 -27.32 -28.46 4.34
C SER A 630 -26.31 -27.45 4.88
N GLY A 631 -26.61 -26.15 4.85
CA GLY A 631 -25.54 -25.14 4.80
C GLY A 631 -24.83 -25.14 3.44
N TRP A 632 -23.84 -24.28 3.26
CA TRP A 632 -22.99 -24.30 2.07
C TRP A 632 -21.97 -25.44 2.16
N GLN A 633 -21.79 -26.18 1.06
CA GLN A 633 -20.86 -27.29 0.99
C GLN A 633 -20.27 -27.46 -0.42
N ASN A 634 -19.03 -27.95 -0.50
CA ASN A 634 -18.36 -28.29 -1.76
C ASN A 634 -18.98 -29.53 -2.46
N SER A 635 -19.74 -30.33 -1.72
CA SER A 635 -20.43 -31.49 -2.26
C SER A 635 -21.71 -31.08 -2.97
N ARG A 636 -21.83 -31.48 -4.23
CA ARG A 636 -23.10 -31.42 -4.96
C ARG A 636 -24.11 -32.50 -4.52
N GLU A 637 -23.73 -33.37 -3.59
CA GLU A 637 -24.58 -34.41 -3.01
C GLU A 637 -24.90 -34.06 -1.56
N TYR A 638 -26.17 -34.19 -1.18
CA TYR A 638 -26.64 -33.99 0.19
C TYR A 638 -27.52 -35.15 0.63
N GLU A 639 -27.32 -35.57 1.87
CA GLU A 639 -28.05 -36.66 2.50
C GLU A 639 -28.46 -36.25 3.92
N VAL A 640 -29.74 -36.38 4.25
CA VAL A 640 -30.31 -35.90 5.52
C VAL A 640 -31.28 -36.91 6.12
N PHE A 641 -31.17 -37.12 7.43
CA PHE A 641 -32.05 -38.00 8.18
C PHE A 641 -33.40 -37.33 8.44
N VAL A 642 -34.49 -38.04 8.14
CA VAL A 642 -35.87 -37.51 8.31
C VAL A 642 -36.74 -38.38 9.22
N GLY A 643 -36.19 -39.48 9.75
CA GLY A 643 -36.85 -40.29 10.78
C GLY A 643 -37.94 -41.23 10.28
N GLY A 644 -38.83 -40.82 9.37
CA GLY A 644 -39.90 -41.67 8.83
C GLY A 644 -40.27 -41.34 7.39
N PRO A 645 -40.98 -42.24 6.69
CA PRO A 645 -41.33 -42.05 5.28
C PRO A 645 -42.52 -41.13 5.09
N GLY A 646 -42.59 -40.46 3.94
CA GLY A 646 -43.75 -39.73 3.45
C GLY A 646 -44.05 -38.46 4.25
N LEU A 647 -43.04 -37.83 4.84
CA LEU A 647 -43.21 -36.58 5.60
C LEU A 647 -43.43 -35.36 4.71
N GLY A 648 -43.25 -35.52 3.39
CA GLY A 648 -43.60 -34.50 2.40
C GLY A 648 -42.62 -33.33 2.36
N HIS A 649 -41.36 -33.57 2.76
CA HIS A 649 -40.31 -32.55 2.70
C HIS A 649 -40.03 -32.12 1.26
N ARG A 650 -39.69 -30.85 1.07
CA ARG A 650 -39.46 -30.27 -0.24
C ARG A 650 -38.17 -29.49 -0.27
N PHE A 651 -37.35 -29.74 -1.28
CA PHE A 651 -36.02 -29.16 -1.40
C PHE A 651 -35.88 -28.31 -2.65
N ARG A 652 -35.00 -27.31 -2.57
CA ARG A 652 -34.42 -26.58 -3.70
C ARG A 652 -32.92 -26.44 -3.47
N VAL A 653 -32.16 -26.19 -4.53
CA VAL A 653 -30.71 -25.98 -4.45
C VAL A 653 -30.31 -24.68 -5.14
N LYS A 654 -29.29 -24.00 -4.60
CA LYS A 654 -28.54 -22.96 -5.29
C LYS A 654 -27.04 -23.29 -5.22
N ALA A 655 -26.30 -22.75 -6.16
CA ALA A 655 -24.84 -22.74 -6.16
C ALA A 655 -24.30 -21.31 -5.96
N ARG A 656 -23.06 -21.19 -5.48
CA ARG A 656 -22.29 -19.95 -5.47
C ARG A 656 -20.84 -20.22 -5.88
N ASP A 657 -20.23 -19.26 -6.54
CA ASP A 657 -18.81 -19.29 -6.88
C ASP A 657 -17.95 -18.96 -5.64
N LEU A 658 -16.64 -18.90 -5.84
CA LEU A 658 -15.68 -18.43 -4.84
C LEU A 658 -15.91 -16.96 -4.44
N PHE A 659 -16.54 -16.19 -5.33
CA PHE A 659 -16.79 -14.77 -5.13
C PHE A 659 -18.08 -14.44 -4.36
N GLY A 660 -18.92 -15.44 -4.09
CA GLY A 660 -20.21 -15.30 -3.40
C GLY A 660 -21.36 -14.92 -4.33
N ASN A 661 -21.12 -14.89 -5.64
CA ASN A 661 -22.15 -14.69 -6.65
C ASN A 661 -23.02 -15.94 -6.69
N GLU A 662 -24.28 -15.77 -6.29
CA GLU A 662 -25.21 -16.88 -6.17
C GLU A 662 -26.02 -17.06 -7.46
N THR A 663 -26.16 -18.31 -7.87
CA THR A 663 -27.19 -18.68 -8.85
C THR A 663 -28.60 -18.42 -8.29
N GLY A 664 -29.57 -18.25 -9.18
CA GLY A 664 -30.96 -18.41 -8.84
C GLY A 664 -31.27 -19.84 -8.35
N TRP A 665 -32.29 -19.97 -7.51
CA TRP A 665 -32.73 -21.27 -6.99
C TRP A 665 -33.26 -22.21 -8.07
N SER A 666 -33.01 -23.51 -7.88
CA SER A 666 -33.67 -24.57 -8.64
C SER A 666 -35.17 -24.70 -8.35
N GLU A 667 -35.86 -25.51 -9.16
CA GLU A 667 -37.24 -25.90 -8.88
C GLU A 667 -37.36 -26.63 -7.53
N VAL A 668 -38.42 -26.29 -6.78
CA VAL A 668 -38.74 -26.93 -5.51
C VAL A 668 -39.40 -28.30 -5.75
N LEU A 669 -38.66 -29.37 -5.50
CA LEU A 669 -39.14 -30.74 -5.68
C LEU A 669 -39.48 -31.43 -4.35
N PRO A 670 -40.56 -32.23 -4.29
CA PRO A 670 -40.84 -33.07 -3.13
C PRO A 670 -39.87 -34.25 -3.07
N ALA A 671 -39.55 -34.69 -1.86
CA ALA A 671 -38.87 -35.97 -1.66
C ALA A 671 -39.84 -37.12 -1.96
N GLN A 672 -39.48 -37.97 -2.92
CA GLN A 672 -40.31 -39.08 -3.42
C GLN A 672 -39.87 -40.44 -2.91
#